data_AF-C5FY10-F1
#
_entry.id   AF-C5FY10-F1
#
_cell.length_a   1.000
_cell.length_b   1.000
_cell.length_c   1.000
_cell.angle_alpha   90.00
_cell.angle_beta   90.00
_cell.angle_gamma   90.00
#
_symmetry.space_group_name_H-M   'P 1'
#
loop_
_entity.id
_entity.type
_entity.pdbx_description
1 polymer ?
#
loop_
_entity_poly.entity_id
_entity_poly.type
_entity_poly.pdbx_seq_one_letter_code
_entity_poly.pdbx_strand_id
1 'polypeptide(L)'
;MSIFSSLKNSFLSATNENNASLANLKFDFSLLKVEAPIEFQPLGSALTLRRREEAEYGPQHQTARRLAALFEPLIPPTPKLISAYGKRVSEIIETPGVNPVGSRSHGPFREYIGADGTAVWAAATSGVAALGIYLLSCLLARAWESKEAISIWVELVDQRKKEIENAFESSHPVSIASAMSSLQSIARHDLALWDASSRSWLRTADQAKQREHKQLLLMRKNITIPFLGGSSTYDKVISTWKRAMLAIEDLLCGRPQSISDAGVLLALSSWHLYPDLIVLRNKTVNVKFEDPLFPCTGVCTIGLEIQPSGENEGVQWSLALSHLQYYGNAVNVTSPADYSRVTISQLCLVALGGLLGHWGANARDLEDAVKLFCSIGDILDGKDRKIVYSAKWIQPLIQASRKFDSSTGEERDENIRLLKYGQRRASQFLRRDEDTIPPYFGLCNEPVLSALSGSECNITYLRWLAKSMGSASSDCLIIRVHSVGSTSKGVSPDYYEYITAVPYRTKVHGKRDSEGGEVFKMTHARWYFICSKSATNRADIEMDIKRRIAEIGDSNEYCTIVKHGWTDQGEPRRWHNPPLLFRSGQVRGQPAASDLECPMPKEQGACQCFDLKLVNIPYALREFSSTQFIRTYGNLRLSLFVRGTDNRITLPGACLECGNITPRAAVQHLLQRPICKERLDRYLDAISSRTLINDARISVFIESRFIPEDSRLALDALYFATVLYSYLGGSTIMPGIVSKPLHKARWVTTRWYGEDGFYRAKAKKIYQVEDKKIPLSRQEAFACIAHLGSGQANIDPNDLESTLAMCTENSIFVAAAVLSDPAAPINEYNIRRLVGNIGRKGISMLIAPRNPQIRPLQDDHRIVNHAPYDLKRENNFSDTSLHLSFTNWTLPLATTGTQTIDQDVYLVESVIAVRDRGEWVADLDILGIDKSRLTLGSGDVCPSHDGQPLEHEYTSIDCWEELLDPPLDVGVFRARGNWVARLAAVSILMQKSKSSQIAIFDRVLCLESFECQFQKILNKSPGRLSV
;
A
#
# COMPACT_ATOMS: atom_id res chain seq x y z
N MET A 1 -67.42 26.94 4.51
CA MET A 1 -67.75 26.92 3.06
C MET A 1 -67.08 28.04 2.24
N SER A 2 -66.73 29.21 2.81
CA SER A 2 -66.13 30.34 2.06
C SER A 2 -64.62 30.18 1.70
N ILE A 3 -63.85 29.44 2.50
CA ILE A 3 -62.39 29.22 2.26
C ILE A 3 -62.15 28.16 1.16
N PHE A 4 -62.96 27.10 1.13
CA PHE A 4 -62.92 26.08 0.08
C PHE A 4 -63.19 26.65 -1.33
N SER A 5 -64.07 27.66 -1.42
CA SER A 5 -64.32 28.35 -2.69
C SER A 5 -63.18 29.28 -3.10
N SER A 6 -62.46 29.91 -2.16
CA SER A 6 -61.35 30.81 -2.49
C SER A 6 -60.10 30.04 -2.93
N LEU A 7 -59.76 28.93 -2.27
CA LEU A 7 -58.65 28.05 -2.67
C LEU A 7 -58.87 27.42 -4.04
N LYS A 8 -60.09 26.92 -4.32
CA LYS A 8 -60.45 26.35 -5.62
C LYS A 8 -60.39 27.39 -6.75
N ASN A 9 -60.88 28.61 -6.50
CA ASN A 9 -60.85 29.70 -7.47
C ASN A 9 -59.44 30.28 -7.69
N SER A 10 -58.60 30.31 -6.65
CA SER A 10 -57.20 30.73 -6.72
C SER A 10 -56.33 29.76 -7.53
N PHE A 11 -56.53 28.45 -7.35
CA PHE A 11 -55.85 27.42 -8.13
C PHE A 11 -56.22 27.48 -9.62
N LEU A 12 -57.50 27.71 -9.92
CA LEU A 12 -58.02 27.89 -11.28
C LEU A 12 -57.45 29.15 -11.97
N SER A 13 -57.13 30.20 -11.22
CA SER A 13 -56.58 31.46 -11.74
C SER A 13 -55.09 31.41 -12.04
N ALA A 14 -54.32 30.49 -11.43
CA ALA A 14 -52.86 30.41 -11.57
C ALA A 14 -52.39 29.52 -12.75
N THR A 15 -53.29 28.74 -13.35
CA THR A 15 -52.99 27.85 -14.49
C THR A 15 -53.34 28.48 -15.84
N ASN A 16 -52.40 28.49 -16.79
CA ASN A 16 -52.61 28.89 -18.19
C ASN A 16 -53.90 28.29 -18.78
N GLU A 17 -54.64 29.08 -19.57
CA GLU A 17 -56.00 28.80 -20.09
C GLU A 17 -56.20 27.41 -20.73
N ASN A 18 -55.16 26.77 -21.27
CA ASN A 18 -55.25 25.41 -21.82
C ASN A 18 -55.41 24.30 -20.74
N ASN A 19 -55.07 24.56 -19.48
CA ASN A 19 -55.25 23.64 -18.35
C ASN A 19 -56.53 23.89 -17.55
N ALA A 20 -57.19 25.04 -17.74
CA ALA A 20 -58.46 25.36 -17.07
C ALA A 20 -59.61 24.43 -17.53
N SER A 21 -59.55 23.94 -18.78
CA SER A 21 -60.47 22.92 -19.31
C SER A 21 -60.26 21.54 -18.67
N LEU A 22 -59.04 21.22 -18.22
CA LEU A 22 -58.69 20.00 -17.47
C LEU A 22 -59.10 20.10 -15.99
N ALA A 23 -59.10 21.30 -15.40
CA ALA A 23 -59.50 21.52 -14.01
C ALA A 23 -61.03 21.51 -13.77
N ASN A 24 -61.84 21.68 -14.83
CA ASN A 24 -63.30 21.51 -14.78
C ASN A 24 -63.76 20.05 -14.94
N LEU A 25 -62.86 19.14 -15.29
CA LEU A 25 -63.11 17.70 -15.15
C LEU A 25 -62.88 17.33 -13.68
N LYS A 26 -63.86 16.67 -13.05
CA LYS A 26 -63.66 15.91 -11.80
C LYS A 26 -62.68 14.77 -12.09
N PHE A 27 -61.40 15.07 -12.22
CA PHE A 27 -60.36 14.08 -12.46
C PHE A 27 -60.05 13.40 -11.14
N ASP A 28 -60.73 12.30 -10.86
CA ASP A 28 -60.42 11.45 -9.72
C ASP A 28 -59.26 10.51 -10.10
N PHE A 29 -58.03 10.96 -9.86
CA PHE A 29 -56.80 10.19 -10.11
C PHE A 29 -56.72 8.89 -9.29
N SER A 30 -57.65 8.67 -8.36
CA SER A 30 -57.83 7.42 -7.64
C SER A 30 -58.35 6.28 -8.52
N LEU A 31 -58.85 6.57 -9.73
CA LEU A 31 -59.30 5.55 -10.70
C LEU A 31 -58.17 5.00 -11.59
N LEU A 32 -56.96 5.60 -11.53
CA LEU A 32 -55.84 5.19 -12.36
C LEU A 32 -55.07 4.03 -11.71
N LYS A 33 -55.13 2.86 -12.35
CA LYS A 33 -54.35 1.67 -12.00
C LYS A 33 -53.01 1.68 -12.74
N VAL A 34 -51.93 1.38 -12.01
CA VAL A 34 -50.58 1.21 -12.55
C VAL A 34 -50.22 -0.27 -12.51
N GLU A 35 -49.33 -0.70 -13.41
CA GLU A 35 -48.77 -2.05 -13.37
C GLU A 35 -47.93 -2.24 -12.10
N ALA A 36 -48.20 -3.31 -11.35
CA ALA A 36 -47.46 -3.62 -10.12
C ALA A 36 -46.02 -4.05 -10.45
N PRO A 37 -45.01 -3.64 -9.65
CA PRO A 37 -43.63 -4.09 -9.83
C PRO A 37 -43.53 -5.62 -9.85
N ILE A 38 -42.57 -6.14 -10.62
CA ILE A 38 -42.42 -7.58 -10.86
C ILE A 38 -42.28 -8.37 -9.56
N GLU A 39 -41.65 -7.77 -8.54
CA GLU A 39 -41.41 -8.39 -7.25
C GLU A 39 -42.68 -8.66 -6.44
N PHE A 40 -43.82 -8.03 -6.78
CA PHE A 40 -45.10 -8.22 -6.08
C PHE A 40 -46.08 -9.11 -6.87
N GLN A 41 -45.76 -9.50 -8.11
CA GLN A 41 -46.67 -10.29 -8.97
C GLN A 41 -47.12 -11.63 -8.36
N PRO A 42 -46.26 -12.40 -7.64
CA PRO A 42 -46.70 -13.59 -6.93
C PRO A 42 -47.82 -13.33 -5.92
N LEU A 43 -47.79 -12.19 -5.20
CA LEU A 43 -48.87 -11.79 -4.31
C LEU A 43 -50.19 -11.64 -5.06
N GLY A 44 -50.21 -10.86 -6.14
CA GLY A 44 -51.42 -10.64 -6.94
C GLY A 44 -52.00 -11.92 -7.53
N SER A 45 -51.16 -12.91 -7.80
CA SER A 45 -51.57 -14.23 -8.31
C SER A 45 -52.11 -15.15 -7.22
N ALA A 46 -51.66 -14.96 -5.97
CA ALA A 46 -52.04 -15.77 -4.82
C ALA A 46 -53.27 -15.24 -4.05
N LEU A 47 -53.67 -13.99 -4.28
CA LEU A 47 -54.89 -13.40 -3.70
C LEU A 47 -56.16 -14.01 -4.30
N THR A 48 -57.23 -14.08 -3.49
CA THR A 48 -58.55 -14.46 -3.99
C THR A 48 -59.05 -13.40 -4.98
N LEU A 49 -59.86 -13.82 -5.95
CA LEU A 49 -60.40 -12.95 -7.00
C LEU A 49 -61.05 -11.69 -6.40
N ARG A 50 -61.84 -11.87 -5.33
CA ARG A 50 -62.46 -10.78 -4.59
C ARG A 50 -61.45 -9.79 -3.98
N ARG A 51 -60.44 -10.28 -3.24
CA ARG A 51 -59.42 -9.39 -2.63
C ARG A 51 -58.63 -8.65 -3.70
N ARG A 52 -58.34 -9.32 -4.81
CA ARG A 52 -57.67 -8.69 -5.94
C ARG A 52 -58.52 -7.59 -6.57
N GLU A 53 -59.80 -7.83 -6.82
CA GLU A 53 -60.73 -6.82 -7.34
C GLU A 53 -60.88 -5.64 -6.38
N GLU A 54 -61.00 -5.89 -5.06
CA GLU A 54 -61.09 -4.85 -4.04
C GLU A 54 -59.81 -4.00 -3.96
N ALA A 55 -58.65 -4.63 -4.13
CA ALA A 55 -57.36 -3.95 -4.14
C ALA A 55 -57.08 -3.17 -5.43
N GLU A 56 -57.63 -3.59 -6.57
CA GLU A 56 -57.39 -2.94 -7.87
C GLU A 56 -58.41 -1.85 -8.22
N TYR A 57 -59.65 -1.98 -7.74
CA TYR A 57 -60.76 -1.07 -8.10
C TYR A 57 -61.61 -0.62 -6.90
N GLY A 58 -61.39 -1.20 -5.73
CA GLY A 58 -62.18 -0.92 -4.53
C GLY A 58 -61.68 0.27 -3.69
N PRO A 59 -62.22 0.45 -2.48
CA PRO A 59 -61.91 1.57 -1.60
C PRO A 59 -60.45 1.60 -1.15
N GLN A 60 -59.80 0.44 -1.04
CA GLN A 60 -58.38 0.37 -0.67
C GLN A 60 -57.46 0.92 -1.76
N HIS A 61 -57.78 0.70 -3.04
CA HIS A 61 -57.08 1.33 -4.17
C HIS A 61 -57.19 2.86 -4.08
N GLN A 62 -58.41 3.37 -3.87
CA GLN A 62 -58.64 4.81 -3.77
C GLN A 62 -57.88 5.42 -2.59
N THR A 63 -57.87 4.74 -1.44
CA THR A 63 -57.14 5.15 -0.24
C THR A 63 -55.64 5.21 -0.51
N ALA A 64 -55.08 4.18 -1.14
CA ALA A 64 -53.66 4.12 -1.51
C ALA A 64 -53.26 5.29 -2.41
N ARG A 65 -54.04 5.59 -3.46
CA ARG A 65 -53.80 6.69 -4.39
C ARG A 65 -53.89 8.06 -3.71
N ARG A 66 -54.92 8.28 -2.90
CA ARG A 66 -55.12 9.56 -2.19
C ARG A 66 -54.00 9.83 -1.19
N LEU A 67 -53.63 8.83 -0.39
CA LEU A 67 -52.53 8.96 0.56
C LEU A 67 -51.19 9.14 -0.16
N ALA A 68 -50.93 8.37 -1.22
CA ALA A 68 -49.71 8.51 -2.01
C ALA A 68 -49.56 9.94 -2.54
N ALA A 69 -50.59 10.49 -3.18
CA ALA A 69 -50.56 11.86 -3.70
C ALA A 69 -50.40 12.93 -2.60
N LEU A 70 -50.99 12.71 -1.42
CA LEU A 70 -50.92 13.66 -0.30
C LEU A 70 -49.51 13.74 0.32
N PHE A 71 -48.82 12.60 0.39
CA PHE A 71 -47.53 12.47 1.08
C PHE A 71 -46.33 12.32 0.13
N GLU A 72 -46.53 12.27 -1.20
CA GLU A 72 -45.49 12.04 -2.21
C GLU A 72 -44.19 12.84 -1.99
N PRO A 73 -44.21 14.16 -1.69
CA PRO A 73 -42.98 14.94 -1.48
C PRO A 73 -42.18 14.53 -0.24
N LEU A 74 -42.79 13.77 0.68
CA LEU A 74 -42.16 13.32 1.93
C LEU A 74 -41.54 11.91 1.78
N ILE A 75 -41.76 11.20 0.67
CA ILE A 75 -41.26 9.84 0.49
C ILE A 75 -39.81 9.90 -0.04
N PRO A 76 -38.82 9.36 0.69
CA PRO A 76 -37.45 9.32 0.22
C PRO A 76 -37.26 8.32 -0.93
N PRO A 77 -36.33 8.57 -1.88
CA PRO A 77 -36.04 7.65 -2.98
C PRO A 77 -35.35 6.38 -2.45
N THR A 78 -36.08 5.27 -2.42
CA THR A 78 -35.62 3.99 -1.83
C THR A 78 -35.95 2.79 -2.71
N PRO A 79 -35.40 2.74 -3.95
CA PRO A 79 -35.76 1.70 -4.92
C PRO A 79 -35.35 0.30 -4.49
N LYS A 80 -34.21 0.12 -3.80
CA LYS A 80 -33.78 -1.22 -3.36
C LYS A 80 -34.65 -1.74 -2.22
N LEU A 81 -35.06 -0.88 -1.29
CA LEU A 81 -35.99 -1.20 -0.22
C LEU A 81 -37.32 -1.68 -0.79
N ILE A 82 -37.89 -0.95 -1.76
CA ILE A 82 -39.15 -1.34 -2.39
C ILE A 82 -39.02 -2.69 -3.10
N SER A 83 -37.92 -2.90 -3.85
CA SER A 83 -37.65 -4.18 -4.53
C SER A 83 -37.46 -5.33 -3.52
N ALA A 84 -36.64 -5.14 -2.48
CA ALA A 84 -36.39 -6.14 -1.45
C ALA A 84 -37.66 -6.47 -0.65
N TYR A 85 -38.46 -5.47 -0.31
CA TYR A 85 -39.74 -5.66 0.35
C TYR A 85 -40.71 -6.45 -0.54
N GLY A 86 -40.78 -6.15 -1.84
CA GLY A 86 -41.58 -6.94 -2.80
C GLY A 86 -41.15 -8.40 -2.86
N LYS A 87 -39.84 -8.66 -2.96
CA LYS A 87 -39.31 -10.03 -2.95
C LYS A 87 -39.67 -10.76 -1.66
N ARG A 88 -39.56 -10.08 -0.51
CA ARG A 88 -39.96 -10.65 0.78
C ARG A 88 -41.46 -10.93 0.84
N VAL A 89 -42.30 -10.04 0.32
CA VAL A 89 -43.76 -10.23 0.24
C VAL A 89 -44.11 -11.48 -0.57
N SER A 90 -43.45 -11.66 -1.72
CA SER A 90 -43.60 -12.85 -2.56
C SER A 90 -43.12 -14.13 -1.86
N GLU A 91 -41.99 -14.09 -1.17
CA GLU A 91 -41.52 -15.22 -0.38
C GLU A 91 -42.48 -15.60 0.76
N ILE A 92 -43.06 -14.60 1.45
CA ILE A 92 -44.03 -14.82 2.54
C ILE A 92 -45.29 -15.50 1.99
N ILE A 93 -45.85 -15.03 0.87
CA ILE A 93 -47.09 -15.59 0.34
C ILE A 93 -46.91 -17.00 -0.25
N GLU A 94 -45.71 -17.30 -0.74
CA GLU A 94 -45.32 -18.63 -1.24
C GLU A 94 -44.98 -19.62 -0.13
N THR A 95 -44.81 -19.15 1.11
CA THR A 95 -44.47 -20.01 2.26
C THR A 95 -45.60 -21.02 2.52
N PRO A 96 -45.31 -22.34 2.57
CA PRO A 96 -46.34 -23.36 2.76
C PRO A 96 -47.13 -23.17 4.06
N GLY A 97 -48.46 -23.21 3.96
CA GLY A 97 -49.36 -23.11 5.11
C GLY A 97 -49.69 -21.68 5.57
N VAL A 98 -49.08 -20.65 4.97
CA VAL A 98 -49.31 -19.24 5.32
C VAL A 98 -50.54 -18.68 4.58
N ASN A 99 -50.75 -19.07 3.31
CA ASN A 99 -51.91 -18.66 2.52
C ASN A 99 -52.80 -19.87 2.14
N PRO A 100 -53.67 -20.34 3.04
CA PRO A 100 -54.59 -21.44 2.72
C PRO A 100 -55.61 -21.04 1.65
N VAL A 101 -55.91 -21.95 0.72
CA VAL A 101 -56.93 -21.72 -0.31
C VAL A 101 -58.29 -22.21 0.19
N GLY A 102 -59.31 -21.37 0.06
CA GLY A 102 -60.69 -21.72 0.42
C GLY A 102 -61.23 -22.92 -0.38
N SER A 103 -61.51 -24.02 0.30
CA SER A 103 -62.23 -25.18 -0.23
C SER A 103 -63.77 -25.04 -0.11
N ARG A 104 -64.52 -25.96 -0.73
CA ARG A 104 -65.99 -26.01 -0.65
C ARG A 104 -66.52 -26.19 0.79
N SER A 105 -65.73 -26.76 1.70
CA SER A 105 -66.14 -26.95 3.11
C SER A 105 -66.21 -25.64 3.91
N HIS A 106 -65.64 -24.54 3.40
CA HIS A 106 -65.70 -23.23 4.05
C HIS A 106 -66.96 -22.43 3.69
N GLY A 107 -67.84 -22.97 2.86
CA GLY A 107 -69.15 -22.37 2.54
C GLY A 107 -69.06 -20.91 2.05
N PRO A 108 -69.90 -19.98 2.55
CA PRO A 108 -69.95 -18.59 2.10
C PRO A 108 -68.69 -17.79 2.45
N PHE A 109 -67.81 -18.31 3.33
CA PHE A 109 -66.57 -17.64 3.73
C PHE A 109 -65.38 -17.99 2.83
N ARG A 110 -65.57 -18.87 1.83
CA ARG A 110 -64.52 -19.39 0.96
C ARG A 110 -63.62 -18.30 0.36
N GLU A 111 -64.19 -17.17 -0.05
CA GLU A 111 -63.46 -16.07 -0.69
C GLU A 111 -62.64 -15.21 0.28
N TYR A 112 -62.82 -15.39 1.59
CA TYR A 112 -62.10 -14.69 2.66
C TYR A 112 -61.00 -15.54 3.29
N ILE A 113 -60.92 -16.83 2.94
CA ILE A 113 -59.87 -17.74 3.41
C ILE A 113 -58.55 -17.41 2.72
N GLY A 114 -57.48 -17.28 3.51
CA GLY A 114 -56.13 -16.99 3.02
C GLY A 114 -55.54 -15.71 3.64
N ALA A 115 -54.29 -15.43 3.29
CA ALA A 115 -53.57 -14.21 3.69
C ALA A 115 -54.24 -12.95 3.12
N ASP A 116 -54.38 -11.91 3.95
CA ASP A 116 -54.91 -10.61 3.52
C ASP A 116 -53.77 -9.70 3.07
N GLY A 117 -53.50 -9.70 1.77
CA GLY A 117 -52.57 -8.78 1.12
C GLY A 117 -53.25 -7.64 0.37
N THR A 118 -54.52 -7.35 0.67
CA THR A 118 -55.36 -6.40 -0.10
C THR A 118 -54.73 -5.00 -0.14
N ALA A 119 -54.30 -4.46 1.00
CA ALA A 119 -53.67 -3.14 1.07
C ALA A 119 -52.25 -3.10 0.45
N VAL A 120 -51.48 -4.20 0.55
CA VAL A 120 -50.16 -4.31 -0.11
C VAL A 120 -50.33 -4.27 -1.63
N TRP A 121 -51.29 -5.06 -2.16
CA TRP A 121 -51.57 -5.14 -3.59
C TRP A 121 -52.13 -3.82 -4.11
N ALA A 122 -53.05 -3.19 -3.37
CA ALA A 122 -53.58 -1.86 -3.69
C ALA A 122 -52.47 -0.81 -3.76
N ALA A 123 -51.48 -0.85 -2.87
CA ALA A 123 -50.30 0.01 -2.95
C ALA A 123 -49.46 -0.30 -4.20
N ALA A 124 -49.18 -1.58 -4.48
CA ALA A 124 -48.39 -1.99 -5.64
C ALA A 124 -49.02 -1.55 -6.97
N THR A 125 -50.34 -1.61 -7.10
CA THR A 125 -51.09 -1.16 -8.29
C THR A 125 -51.39 0.34 -8.29
N SER A 126 -50.94 1.08 -7.27
CA SER A 126 -51.11 2.54 -7.14
C SER A 126 -49.83 3.34 -7.39
N GLY A 127 -48.68 2.67 -7.48
CA GLY A 127 -47.36 3.24 -7.78
C GLY A 127 -46.39 3.23 -6.59
N VAL A 128 -45.11 3.56 -6.86
CA VAL A 128 -44.01 3.48 -5.87
C VAL A 128 -44.26 4.35 -4.64
N ALA A 129 -44.85 5.54 -4.80
CA ALA A 129 -45.24 6.39 -3.68
C ALA A 129 -46.26 5.71 -2.75
N ALA A 130 -47.22 4.96 -3.31
CA ALA A 130 -48.19 4.23 -2.50
C ALA A 130 -47.53 3.07 -1.72
N LEU A 131 -46.51 2.41 -2.28
CA LEU A 131 -45.71 1.42 -1.55
C LEU A 131 -44.92 2.06 -0.40
N GLY A 132 -44.36 3.26 -0.59
CA GLY A 132 -43.72 4.01 0.50
C GLY A 132 -44.70 4.31 1.66
N ILE A 133 -45.94 4.70 1.34
CA ILE A 133 -47.00 4.91 2.34
C ILE A 133 -47.47 3.61 2.99
N TYR A 134 -47.49 2.51 2.24
CA TYR A 134 -47.80 1.21 2.81
C TYR A 134 -46.76 0.78 3.87
N LEU A 135 -45.47 1.10 3.65
CA LEU A 135 -44.42 0.88 4.66
C LEU A 135 -44.66 1.69 5.93
N LEU A 136 -45.18 2.93 5.83
CA LEU A 136 -45.64 3.72 6.99
C LEU A 136 -46.80 3.04 7.71
N SER A 137 -47.78 2.50 6.95
CA SER A 137 -48.89 1.74 7.53
C SER A 137 -48.40 0.55 8.36
N CYS A 138 -47.39 -0.17 7.88
CA CYS A 138 -46.76 -1.28 8.60
C CYS A 138 -46.05 -0.84 9.88
N LEU A 139 -45.47 0.37 9.91
CA LEU A 139 -44.89 0.93 11.14
C LEU A 139 -45.98 1.25 12.16
N LEU A 140 -47.04 1.97 11.74
CA LEU A 140 -48.14 2.36 12.62
C LEU A 140 -48.88 1.14 13.18
N ALA A 141 -49.16 0.15 12.34
CA ALA A 141 -49.84 -1.08 12.74
C ALA A 141 -49.01 -1.94 13.71
N ARG A 142 -47.67 -1.78 13.74
CA ARG A 142 -46.81 -2.49 14.69
C ARG A 142 -46.55 -1.72 15.98
N ALA A 143 -46.56 -0.39 15.92
CA ALA A 143 -46.26 0.45 17.07
C ALA A 143 -47.48 0.74 17.96
N TRP A 144 -48.69 0.77 17.40
CA TRP A 144 -49.92 1.12 18.14
C TRP A 144 -51.07 0.14 17.94
N GLU A 145 -51.96 0.11 18.94
CA GLU A 145 -53.24 -0.58 18.86
C GLU A 145 -54.14 0.06 17.80
N SER A 146 -55.07 -0.72 17.23
CA SER A 146 -55.83 -0.28 16.04
C SER A 146 -56.55 1.06 16.21
N LYS A 147 -57.21 1.31 17.36
CA LYS A 147 -57.91 2.58 17.61
C LYS A 147 -56.97 3.79 17.67
N GLU A 148 -55.77 3.59 18.21
CA GLU A 148 -54.74 4.63 18.34
C GLU A 148 -54.10 4.90 16.98
N ALA A 149 -53.70 3.85 16.25
CA ALA A 149 -53.12 3.94 14.91
C ALA A 149 -54.05 4.68 13.93
N ILE A 150 -55.37 4.39 13.96
CA ILE A 150 -56.37 5.10 13.15
C ILE A 150 -56.45 6.58 13.53
N SER A 151 -56.35 6.90 14.83
CA SER A 151 -56.38 8.29 15.29
C SER A 151 -55.14 9.05 14.85
N ILE A 152 -53.96 8.41 14.91
CA ILE A 152 -52.70 8.95 14.39
C ILE A 152 -52.81 9.16 12.88
N TRP A 153 -53.36 8.20 12.11
CA TRP A 153 -53.58 8.38 10.67
C TRP A 153 -54.44 9.61 10.34
N VAL A 154 -55.52 9.83 11.11
CA VAL A 154 -56.37 11.03 10.94
C VAL A 154 -55.56 12.30 11.25
N GLU A 155 -54.80 12.31 12.33
CA GLU A 155 -53.90 13.43 12.68
C GLU A 155 -52.86 13.70 11.58
N LEU A 156 -52.23 12.66 11.03
CA LEU A 156 -51.23 12.78 9.95
C LEU A 156 -51.83 13.39 8.69
N VAL A 157 -53.03 12.93 8.29
CA VAL A 157 -53.74 13.46 7.12
C VAL A 157 -54.13 14.92 7.33
N ASP A 158 -54.72 15.25 8.49
CA ASP A 158 -55.17 16.61 8.80
C ASP A 158 -53.99 17.58 8.89
N GLN A 159 -52.90 17.19 9.55
CA GLN A 159 -51.71 18.02 9.66
C GLN A 159 -51.03 18.22 8.31
N ARG A 160 -50.93 17.16 7.49
CA ARG A 160 -50.35 17.27 6.15
C ARG A 160 -51.18 18.18 5.23
N LYS A 161 -52.51 18.16 5.35
CA LYS A 161 -53.38 19.09 4.62
C LYS A 161 -53.13 20.53 5.02
N LYS A 162 -53.02 20.81 6.33
CA LYS A 162 -52.67 22.15 6.83
C LYS A 162 -51.31 22.63 6.34
N GLU A 163 -50.30 21.76 6.28
CA GLU A 163 -48.99 22.12 5.72
C GLU A 163 -49.07 22.54 4.25
N ILE A 164 -49.89 21.84 3.46
CA ILE A 164 -50.12 22.15 2.04
C ILE A 164 -50.87 23.48 1.89
N GLU A 165 -51.88 23.72 2.72
CA GLU A 165 -52.63 24.98 2.76
C GLU A 165 -51.70 26.15 3.12
N ASN A 166 -50.90 26.03 4.17
CA ASN A 166 -49.92 27.04 4.58
C ASN A 166 -48.84 27.29 3.52
N ALA A 167 -48.35 26.24 2.86
CA ALA A 167 -47.37 26.35 1.78
C ALA A 167 -47.95 27.13 0.58
N PHE A 168 -49.24 26.94 0.28
CA PHE A 168 -49.94 27.68 -0.76
C PHE A 168 -50.13 29.17 -0.38
N GLU A 169 -50.53 29.45 0.86
CA GLU A 169 -50.67 30.82 1.38
C GLU A 169 -49.35 31.60 1.40
N SER A 170 -48.23 30.89 1.62
CA SER A 170 -46.88 31.46 1.67
C SER A 170 -46.14 31.46 0.31
N SER A 171 -46.83 31.16 -0.80
CA SER A 171 -46.26 31.09 -2.17
C SER A 171 -45.09 30.10 -2.35
N HIS A 172 -45.02 29.05 -1.53
CA HIS A 172 -44.07 27.96 -1.73
C HIS A 172 -44.56 27.00 -2.82
N PRO A 173 -43.66 26.40 -3.62
CA PRO A 173 -44.04 25.46 -4.67
C PRO A 173 -44.62 24.17 -4.07
N VAL A 174 -45.84 23.81 -4.46
CA VAL A 174 -46.55 22.59 -4.04
C VAL A 174 -46.83 21.71 -5.27
N SER A 175 -46.65 20.39 -5.13
CA SER A 175 -47.05 19.43 -6.17
C SER A 175 -48.56 19.51 -6.44
N ILE A 176 -48.94 19.57 -7.73
CA ILE A 176 -50.34 19.60 -8.17
C ILE A 176 -51.10 18.38 -7.62
N ALA A 177 -50.47 17.20 -7.58
CA ALA A 177 -51.07 15.99 -7.04
C ALA A 177 -51.39 16.11 -5.53
N SER A 178 -50.47 16.70 -4.75
CA SER A 178 -50.68 16.93 -3.32
C SER A 178 -51.75 17.98 -3.04
N ALA A 179 -51.76 19.07 -3.82
CA ALA A 179 -52.80 20.09 -3.73
C ALA A 179 -54.19 19.51 -4.06
N MET A 180 -54.32 18.75 -5.15
CA MET A 180 -55.58 18.11 -5.52
C MET A 180 -56.02 17.03 -4.52
N SER A 181 -55.09 16.27 -3.94
CA SER A 181 -55.40 15.29 -2.89
C SER A 181 -55.87 15.96 -1.60
N SER A 182 -55.31 17.11 -1.23
CA SER A 182 -55.71 17.84 -0.01
C SER A 182 -57.19 18.22 0.00
N LEU A 183 -57.74 18.53 -1.19
CA LEU A 183 -59.13 18.89 -1.42
C LEU A 183 -60.09 17.68 -1.35
N GLN A 184 -59.58 16.46 -1.41
CA GLN A 184 -60.39 15.23 -1.32
C GLN A 184 -60.52 14.76 0.13
N SER A 185 -61.71 14.33 0.54
CA SER A 185 -61.92 13.73 1.87
C SER A 185 -61.40 12.28 1.92
N ILE A 186 -60.56 11.96 2.91
CA ILE A 186 -60.18 10.59 3.25
C ILE A 186 -60.94 10.24 4.53
N ALA A 187 -61.91 9.32 4.45
CA ALA A 187 -62.77 9.05 5.59
C ALA A 187 -62.02 8.21 6.65
N ARG A 188 -62.37 8.43 7.92
CA ARG A 188 -61.82 7.62 9.04
C ARG A 188 -62.10 6.12 8.85
N HIS A 189 -63.23 5.76 8.23
CA HIS A 189 -63.56 4.37 7.91
C HIS A 189 -62.61 3.76 6.88
N ASP A 190 -62.20 4.52 5.85
CA ASP A 190 -61.27 4.06 4.82
C ASP A 190 -59.87 3.80 5.41
N LEU A 191 -59.42 4.70 6.30
CA LEU A 191 -58.18 4.53 7.07
C LEU A 191 -58.25 3.31 8.00
N ALA A 192 -59.42 3.00 8.56
CA ALA A 192 -59.62 1.81 9.37
C ALA A 192 -59.52 0.51 8.55
N LEU A 193 -60.06 0.49 7.33
CA LEU A 193 -59.90 -0.65 6.41
C LEU A 193 -58.43 -0.84 5.99
N TRP A 194 -57.75 0.26 5.71
CA TRP A 194 -56.32 0.27 5.38
C TRP A 194 -55.43 -0.28 6.51
N ASP A 195 -55.65 0.19 7.75
CA ASP A 195 -54.95 -0.32 8.94
C ASP A 195 -55.27 -1.80 9.20
N ALA A 196 -56.54 -2.20 9.08
CA ALA A 196 -56.98 -3.57 9.32
C ALA A 196 -56.30 -4.57 8.37
N SER A 197 -56.26 -4.26 7.06
CA SER A 197 -55.58 -5.11 6.08
C SER A 197 -54.06 -5.12 6.31
N SER A 198 -53.45 -3.97 6.62
CA SER A 198 -52.01 -3.89 6.94
C SER A 198 -51.65 -4.75 8.15
N ARG A 199 -52.46 -4.72 9.21
CA ARG A 199 -52.27 -5.51 10.44
C ARG A 199 -52.48 -7.01 10.20
N SER A 200 -53.45 -7.37 9.36
CA SER A 200 -53.70 -8.75 8.95
C SER A 200 -52.52 -9.32 8.14
N TRP A 201 -51.96 -8.51 7.23
CA TRP A 201 -50.73 -8.84 6.51
C TRP A 201 -49.54 -9.06 7.46
N LEU A 202 -49.31 -8.14 8.40
CA LEU A 202 -48.22 -8.26 9.37
C LEU A 202 -48.30 -9.56 10.19
N ARG A 203 -49.50 -9.97 10.62
CA ARG A 203 -49.68 -11.25 11.33
C ARG A 203 -49.31 -12.47 10.48
N THR A 204 -49.65 -12.41 9.19
CA THR A 204 -49.30 -13.43 8.22
C THR A 204 -47.78 -13.51 8.04
N ALA A 205 -47.13 -12.35 7.89
CA ALA A 205 -45.69 -12.23 7.77
C ALA A 205 -44.93 -12.69 9.04
N ASP A 206 -45.45 -12.38 10.23
CA ASP A 206 -44.90 -12.83 11.51
C ASP A 206 -44.95 -14.36 11.64
N GLN A 207 -45.99 -14.99 11.11
CA GLN A 207 -46.10 -16.46 11.07
C GLN A 207 -45.09 -17.07 10.09
N ALA A 208 -44.92 -16.47 8.90
CA ALA A 208 -43.98 -16.96 7.90
C ALA A 208 -42.51 -16.82 8.33
N LYS A 209 -42.17 -15.73 9.03
CA LYS A 209 -40.81 -15.39 9.48
C LYS A 209 -40.63 -15.49 10.99
N GLN A 210 -41.29 -16.48 11.59
CA GLN A 210 -41.44 -16.57 13.05
C GLN A 210 -40.10 -16.61 13.80
N ARG A 211 -39.08 -17.28 13.26
CA ARG A 211 -37.78 -17.45 13.92
C ARG A 211 -37.04 -16.11 13.99
N GLU A 212 -36.83 -15.49 12.83
CA GLU A 212 -36.13 -14.23 12.67
C GLU A 212 -36.87 -13.11 13.41
N HIS A 213 -38.20 -13.09 13.30
CA HIS A 213 -39.06 -12.14 14.01
C HIS A 213 -38.92 -12.25 15.54
N LYS A 214 -39.01 -13.46 16.10
CA LYS A 214 -38.84 -13.69 17.55
C LYS A 214 -37.45 -13.30 18.03
N GLN A 215 -36.42 -13.62 17.25
CA GLN A 215 -35.03 -13.30 17.57
C GLN A 215 -34.80 -11.78 17.63
N LEU A 216 -35.31 -11.02 16.66
CA LEU A 216 -35.24 -9.55 16.65
C LEU A 216 -36.05 -8.93 17.81
N LEU A 217 -37.23 -9.47 18.12
CA LEU A 217 -38.04 -8.99 19.25
C LEU A 217 -37.36 -9.20 20.61
N LEU A 218 -36.68 -10.34 20.81
CA LEU A 218 -35.89 -10.59 22.03
C LEU A 218 -34.77 -9.56 22.17
N MET A 219 -34.14 -9.17 21.06
CA MET A 219 -33.12 -8.10 21.06
C MET A 219 -33.73 -6.76 21.41
N ARG A 220 -34.84 -6.37 20.77
CA ARG A 220 -35.52 -5.09 21.06
C ARG A 220 -35.91 -4.96 22.53
N LYS A 221 -36.34 -6.05 23.19
CA LYS A 221 -36.66 -6.04 24.63
C LYS A 221 -35.44 -5.83 25.52
N ASN A 222 -34.27 -6.26 25.07
CA ASN A 222 -33.02 -6.20 25.81
C ASN A 222 -32.17 -4.97 25.47
N ILE A 223 -32.64 -4.10 24.57
CA ILE A 223 -31.90 -2.95 24.04
C ILE A 223 -32.71 -1.67 24.31
N THR A 224 -32.12 -0.75 25.06
CA THR A 224 -32.68 0.57 25.37
C THR A 224 -32.13 1.58 24.36
N ILE A 225 -32.90 1.90 23.32
CA ILE A 225 -32.57 2.93 22.33
C ILE A 225 -33.75 3.92 22.28
N PRO A 226 -33.50 5.23 22.25
CA PRO A 226 -34.57 6.22 22.14
C PRO A 226 -35.15 6.27 20.71
N PHE A 227 -36.41 6.71 20.60
CA PHE A 227 -36.92 7.21 19.32
C PHE A 227 -36.42 8.63 19.11
N LEU A 228 -35.69 8.89 18.02
CA LEU A 228 -35.15 10.22 17.73
C LEU A 228 -36.18 11.02 16.91
N GLY A 229 -36.76 12.11 17.44
CA GLY A 229 -37.76 12.90 16.68
C GLY A 229 -38.40 14.08 17.43
N GLY A 230 -39.06 14.97 16.66
CA GLY A 230 -39.48 16.34 17.02
C GLY A 230 -40.55 16.52 18.11
N SER A 231 -41.05 17.75 18.26
CA SER A 231 -41.92 18.16 19.39
C SER A 231 -43.35 17.62 19.32
N SER A 232 -43.84 17.24 18.14
CA SER A 232 -45.20 16.73 17.92
C SER A 232 -45.25 15.24 17.52
N THR A 233 -46.42 14.60 17.63
CA THR A 233 -46.65 13.22 17.17
C THR A 233 -46.41 13.08 15.66
N TYR A 234 -46.90 14.06 14.89
CA TYR A 234 -46.67 14.17 13.45
C TYR A 234 -45.18 14.13 13.10
N ASP A 235 -44.38 15.03 13.70
CA ASP A 235 -42.96 15.14 13.39
C ASP A 235 -42.19 13.87 13.77
N LYS A 236 -42.52 13.26 14.90
CA LYS A 236 -41.92 12.00 15.35
C LYS A 236 -42.19 10.89 14.34
N VAL A 237 -43.45 10.68 13.94
CA VAL A 237 -43.80 9.60 13.02
C VAL A 237 -43.15 9.80 11.64
N ILE A 238 -43.24 11.01 11.08
CA ILE A 238 -42.70 11.30 9.74
C ILE A 238 -41.17 11.21 9.71
N SER A 239 -40.48 11.76 10.72
CA SER A 239 -39.01 11.67 10.79
C SER A 239 -38.52 10.24 11.00
N THR A 240 -39.16 9.48 11.89
CA THR A 240 -38.85 8.06 12.15
C THR A 240 -39.00 7.22 10.88
N TRP A 241 -40.12 7.38 10.16
CA TRP A 241 -40.40 6.67 8.92
C TRP A 241 -39.37 6.97 7.83
N LYS A 242 -39.06 8.26 7.58
CA LYS A 242 -38.05 8.68 6.60
C LYS A 242 -36.67 8.11 6.91
N ARG A 243 -36.22 8.22 8.16
CA ARG A 243 -34.90 7.73 8.60
C ARG A 243 -34.80 6.22 8.46
N ALA A 244 -35.84 5.49 8.86
CA ALA A 244 -35.86 4.04 8.74
C ALA A 244 -35.81 3.57 7.27
N MET A 245 -36.55 4.24 6.37
CA MET A 245 -36.50 3.94 4.94
C MET A 245 -35.09 4.13 4.37
N LEU A 246 -34.44 5.26 4.68
CA LEU A 246 -33.08 5.54 4.20
C LEU A 246 -32.04 4.58 4.79
N ALA A 247 -32.11 4.29 6.09
CA ALA A 247 -31.17 3.38 6.75
C ALA A 247 -31.23 1.96 6.14
N ILE A 248 -32.43 1.45 5.85
CA ILE A 248 -32.57 0.11 5.28
C ILE A 248 -32.20 0.10 3.78
N GLU A 249 -32.49 1.16 3.03
CA GLU A 249 -31.98 1.34 1.65
C GLU A 249 -30.45 1.27 1.60
N ASP A 250 -29.77 1.94 2.53
CA ASP A 250 -28.32 1.91 2.61
C ASP A 250 -27.79 0.51 2.98
N LEU A 251 -28.41 -0.18 3.94
CA LEU A 251 -28.05 -1.57 4.27
C LEU A 251 -28.17 -2.49 3.05
N LEU A 252 -29.24 -2.36 2.26
CA LEU A 252 -29.44 -3.10 1.00
C LEU A 252 -28.45 -2.68 -0.10
N CYS A 253 -27.85 -1.49 0.00
CA CYS A 253 -26.72 -1.08 -0.83
C CYS A 253 -25.37 -1.66 -0.37
N GLY A 254 -25.35 -2.45 0.71
CA GLY A 254 -24.12 -3.00 1.28
C GLY A 254 -23.31 -1.99 2.06
N ARG A 255 -23.95 -0.90 2.48
CA ARG A 255 -23.38 0.16 3.32
C ARG A 255 -23.70 -0.15 4.77
N PRO A 256 -22.70 -0.49 5.62
CA PRO A 256 -22.93 -0.73 7.04
C PRO A 256 -23.56 0.49 7.72
N GLN A 257 -24.56 0.27 8.58
CA GLN A 257 -25.27 1.34 9.29
C GLN A 257 -25.15 1.19 10.80
N SER A 258 -25.00 2.31 11.51
CA SER A 258 -25.13 2.37 12.97
C SER A 258 -26.56 2.78 13.33
N ILE A 259 -27.29 1.92 14.05
CA ILE A 259 -28.63 2.25 14.55
C ILE A 259 -28.54 2.97 15.89
N SER A 260 -28.95 4.22 15.88
CA SER A 260 -29.17 5.06 17.05
C SER A 260 -30.64 5.40 17.33
N ASP A 261 -31.54 5.08 16.38
CA ASP A 261 -32.97 5.32 16.46
C ASP A 261 -33.73 3.99 16.56
N ALA A 262 -34.54 3.83 17.60
CA ALA A 262 -35.41 2.66 17.78
C ALA A 262 -36.38 2.46 16.60
N GLY A 263 -36.66 3.52 15.85
CA GLY A 263 -37.41 3.50 14.60
C GLY A 263 -36.90 2.51 13.56
N VAL A 264 -35.59 2.36 13.43
CA VAL A 264 -35.00 1.45 12.43
C VAL A 264 -35.27 -0.01 12.82
N LEU A 265 -35.14 -0.36 14.11
CA LEU A 265 -35.48 -1.71 14.61
C LEU A 265 -36.96 -2.01 14.46
N LEU A 266 -37.81 -1.01 14.70
CA LEU A 266 -39.24 -1.13 14.45
C LEU A 266 -39.50 -1.42 12.96
N ALA A 267 -38.84 -0.72 12.05
CA ALA A 267 -38.97 -0.92 10.61
C ALA A 267 -38.47 -2.28 10.13
N LEU A 268 -37.29 -2.73 10.58
CA LEU A 268 -36.78 -4.07 10.27
C LEU A 268 -37.80 -5.15 10.65
N SER A 269 -38.40 -5.00 11.83
CA SER A 269 -39.48 -5.89 12.24
C SER A 269 -40.69 -5.73 11.32
N SER A 270 -41.24 -4.53 11.14
CA SER A 270 -42.47 -4.27 10.36
C SER A 270 -42.38 -4.72 8.90
N TRP A 271 -41.20 -4.60 8.29
CA TRP A 271 -41.00 -4.92 6.87
C TRP A 271 -40.41 -6.31 6.66
N HIS A 272 -40.13 -7.05 7.74
CA HIS A 272 -39.62 -8.42 7.72
C HIS A 272 -38.31 -8.55 6.93
N LEU A 273 -37.42 -7.56 7.10
CA LEU A 273 -36.08 -7.53 6.53
C LEU A 273 -35.09 -7.68 7.69
N TYR A 274 -34.21 -8.67 7.61
CA TYR A 274 -33.39 -9.10 8.75
C TYR A 274 -31.89 -9.08 8.42
N PRO A 275 -31.25 -7.90 8.38
CA PRO A 275 -29.80 -7.80 8.19
C PRO A 275 -29.06 -8.39 9.38
N ASP A 276 -27.83 -8.85 9.17
CA ASP A 276 -26.94 -9.25 10.26
C ASP A 276 -26.64 -8.06 11.18
N LEU A 277 -26.68 -8.29 12.50
CA LEU A 277 -26.53 -7.25 13.52
C LEU A 277 -25.30 -7.48 14.41
N ILE A 278 -24.64 -6.40 14.82
CA ILE A 278 -23.60 -6.36 15.84
C ILE A 278 -24.15 -5.56 17.01
N VAL A 279 -24.37 -6.19 18.16
CA VAL A 279 -24.91 -5.53 19.35
C VAL A 279 -23.78 -5.25 20.35
N LEU A 280 -23.59 -3.98 20.70
CA LEU A 280 -22.53 -3.47 21.57
C LEU A 280 -23.17 -2.98 22.89
N ARG A 281 -23.04 -3.79 23.95
CA ARG A 281 -23.42 -3.45 25.34
C ARG A 281 -22.32 -4.00 26.28
N ASN A 282 -22.70 -4.70 27.35
CA ASN A 282 -21.81 -5.39 28.29
C ASN A 282 -20.94 -6.47 27.63
N LYS A 283 -21.35 -7.00 26.48
CA LYS A 283 -20.58 -7.94 25.66
C LYS A 283 -20.93 -7.68 24.20
N THR A 284 -19.94 -7.70 23.31
CA THR A 284 -20.17 -7.65 21.87
C THR A 284 -20.78 -8.97 21.38
N VAL A 285 -21.98 -8.91 20.80
CA VAL A 285 -22.70 -10.08 20.29
C VAL A 285 -22.98 -9.91 18.80
N ASN A 286 -22.46 -10.84 18.00
CA ASN A 286 -22.75 -10.94 16.57
C ASN A 286 -23.98 -11.81 16.35
N VAL A 287 -25.02 -11.20 15.79
CA VAL A 287 -26.29 -11.83 15.48
C VAL A 287 -26.36 -12.05 13.98
N LYS A 288 -26.28 -13.31 13.57
CA LYS A 288 -26.45 -13.70 12.17
C LYS A 288 -27.89 -14.10 11.91
N PHE A 289 -28.53 -13.37 11.00
CA PHE A 289 -29.82 -13.71 10.41
C PHE A 289 -29.65 -14.39 9.05
N GLU A 290 -28.56 -14.10 8.33
CA GLU A 290 -28.23 -14.70 7.02
C GLU A 290 -29.33 -14.48 5.97
N ASP A 291 -29.97 -13.31 6.01
CA ASP A 291 -31.02 -12.94 5.08
C ASP A 291 -30.44 -12.71 3.66
N PRO A 292 -30.83 -13.51 2.65
CA PRO A 292 -30.26 -13.45 1.30
C PRO A 292 -30.58 -12.14 0.57
N LEU A 293 -31.52 -11.34 1.08
CA LEU A 293 -31.84 -10.03 0.52
C LEU A 293 -30.75 -8.98 0.81
N PHE A 294 -29.90 -9.21 1.81
CA PHE A 294 -28.80 -8.32 2.16
C PHE A 294 -27.46 -8.86 1.61
N PRO A 295 -26.60 -7.99 1.06
CA PRO A 295 -25.22 -8.37 0.78
C PRO A 295 -24.48 -8.62 2.11
N CYS A 296 -23.47 -9.48 2.10
CA CYS A 296 -22.66 -9.80 3.28
C CYS A 296 -21.88 -8.61 3.87
N THR A 297 -21.84 -7.46 3.18
CA THR A 297 -21.29 -6.20 3.69
C THR A 297 -22.34 -5.31 4.36
N GLY A 298 -23.64 -5.59 4.22
CA GLY A 298 -24.76 -4.83 4.78
C GLY A 298 -25.01 -5.15 6.25
N VAL A 299 -23.97 -5.05 7.08
CA VAL A 299 -24.04 -5.35 8.52
C VAL A 299 -24.44 -4.10 9.31
N CYS A 300 -25.32 -4.27 10.28
CA CYS A 300 -25.80 -3.18 11.11
C CYS A 300 -25.23 -3.25 12.53
N THR A 301 -24.80 -2.11 13.09
CA THR A 301 -24.27 -2.02 14.47
C THR A 301 -25.26 -1.31 15.39
N ILE A 302 -25.48 -1.83 16.59
CA ILE A 302 -26.47 -1.35 17.56
C ILE A 302 -25.78 -1.12 18.92
N GLY A 303 -26.06 0.00 19.59
CA GLY A 303 -25.59 0.27 20.96
C GLY A 303 -24.49 1.32 21.10
N LEU A 304 -24.25 2.13 20.06
CA LEU A 304 -23.37 3.30 20.16
C LEU A 304 -24.15 4.47 20.77
N GLU A 305 -23.77 4.90 21.98
CA GLU A 305 -24.27 6.14 22.57
C GLU A 305 -23.82 7.35 21.72
N ILE A 306 -24.79 8.19 21.34
CA ILE A 306 -24.57 9.48 20.66
C ILE A 306 -24.56 10.55 21.75
N GLN A 307 -23.48 11.33 21.84
CA GLN A 307 -23.50 12.52 22.70
C GLN A 307 -24.50 13.55 22.13
N PRO A 308 -25.43 14.09 22.93
CA PRO A 308 -26.40 15.10 22.49
C PRO A 308 -25.82 16.49 22.20
N SER A 309 -24.50 16.63 22.06
CA SER A 309 -23.86 17.93 21.88
C SER A 309 -23.86 18.35 20.41
N GLY A 310 -24.87 19.15 20.04
CA GLY A 310 -24.82 20.19 18.99
C GLY A 310 -24.73 19.74 17.53
N GLU A 311 -25.78 20.03 16.76
CA GLU A 311 -25.77 20.23 15.29
C GLU A 311 -25.25 19.11 14.37
N ASN A 312 -25.08 17.86 14.83
CA ASN A 312 -24.78 16.75 13.91
C ASN A 312 -26.06 16.06 13.40
N GLU A 313 -26.85 16.78 12.61
CA GLU A 313 -27.87 16.17 11.73
C GLU A 313 -27.16 15.41 10.60
N GLY A 314 -26.92 14.10 10.78
CA GLY A 314 -26.33 13.27 9.73
C GLY A 314 -26.24 11.79 10.07
N VAL A 315 -26.32 10.94 9.04
CA VAL A 315 -26.08 9.48 9.13
C VAL A 315 -24.62 9.24 9.53
N GLN A 316 -24.41 8.69 10.73
CA GLN A 316 -23.07 8.37 11.24
C GLN A 316 -22.66 6.97 10.80
N TRP A 317 -21.54 6.88 10.10
CA TRP A 317 -20.90 5.62 9.76
C TRP A 317 -20.01 5.18 10.92
N SER A 318 -20.08 3.91 11.28
CA SER A 318 -19.17 3.35 12.30
C SER A 318 -18.62 2.00 11.83
N LEU A 319 -17.29 1.83 11.91
CA LEU A 319 -16.63 0.55 11.70
C LEU A 319 -15.95 0.14 13.01
N ALA A 320 -16.38 -0.98 13.60
CA ALA A 320 -15.75 -1.55 14.78
C ALA A 320 -14.46 -2.30 14.40
N LEU A 321 -13.30 -1.65 14.57
CA LEU A 321 -11.97 -2.19 14.22
C LEU A 321 -11.54 -3.34 15.15
N SER A 322 -12.14 -3.46 16.34
CA SER A 322 -11.85 -4.54 17.29
C SER A 322 -12.13 -5.94 16.75
N HIS A 323 -13.03 -6.08 15.78
CA HIS A 323 -13.31 -7.38 15.17
C HIS A 323 -12.16 -7.92 14.32
N LEU A 324 -11.16 -7.10 13.95
CA LEU A 324 -9.93 -7.57 13.30
C LEU A 324 -9.05 -8.45 14.21
N GLN A 325 -9.32 -8.53 15.52
CA GLN A 325 -8.71 -9.52 16.41
C GLN A 325 -9.15 -10.97 16.09
N TYR A 326 -10.34 -11.15 15.51
CA TYR A 326 -10.94 -12.46 15.25
C TYR A 326 -11.14 -12.76 13.76
N TYR A 327 -11.06 -11.76 12.89
CA TYR A 327 -10.96 -11.98 11.46
C TYR A 327 -9.53 -12.44 11.13
N GLY A 328 -9.41 -13.67 10.63
CA GLY A 328 -8.18 -14.17 10.02
C GLY A 328 -7.76 -13.33 8.81
N ASN A 329 -6.64 -13.72 8.18
CA ASN A 329 -6.08 -13.04 7.01
C ASN A 329 -7.15 -12.60 5.99
N ALA A 330 -6.97 -11.40 5.44
CA ALA A 330 -7.89 -10.76 4.50
C ALA A 330 -8.43 -11.76 3.47
N VAL A 331 -9.76 -11.87 3.37
CA VAL A 331 -10.41 -12.68 2.34
C VAL A 331 -10.10 -12.03 0.99
N ASN A 332 -9.37 -12.75 0.14
CA ASN A 332 -9.11 -12.33 -1.24
C ASN A 332 -10.43 -12.35 -2.01
N VAL A 333 -11.12 -11.20 -2.06
CA VAL A 333 -12.25 -11.01 -2.98
C VAL A 333 -11.67 -10.63 -4.34
N THR A 334 -11.56 -11.62 -5.22
CA THR A 334 -11.24 -11.39 -6.64
C THR A 334 -12.48 -10.86 -7.33
N SER A 335 -12.45 -9.59 -7.74
CA SER A 335 -13.38 -9.08 -8.76
C SER A 335 -13.19 -9.87 -10.06
N PRO A 336 -14.22 -10.07 -10.89
CA PRO A 336 -14.04 -10.61 -12.24
C PRO A 336 -12.95 -9.81 -12.97
N ALA A 337 -12.14 -10.51 -13.77
CA ALA A 337 -10.92 -10.00 -14.39
C ALA A 337 -11.17 -8.71 -15.18
N ASP A 338 -10.90 -7.58 -14.55
CA ASP A 338 -10.93 -6.27 -15.17
C ASP A 338 -9.57 -6.06 -15.85
N TYR A 339 -9.52 -6.30 -17.16
CA TYR A 339 -8.30 -6.15 -17.98
C TYR A 339 -7.81 -4.69 -18.08
N SER A 340 -8.49 -3.73 -17.44
CA SER A 340 -8.08 -2.34 -17.38
C SER A 340 -6.94 -2.06 -16.38
N ARG A 341 -6.65 -3.00 -15.45
CA ARG A 341 -5.66 -2.81 -14.37
C ARG A 341 -4.61 -3.92 -14.36
N VAL A 342 -3.45 -3.64 -13.76
CA VAL A 342 -2.32 -4.59 -13.67
C VAL A 342 -1.85 -4.76 -12.23
N THR A 343 -1.38 -5.95 -11.87
CA THR A 343 -0.68 -6.18 -10.59
C THR A 343 0.73 -5.57 -10.59
N ILE A 344 1.35 -5.41 -9.41
CA ILE A 344 2.75 -4.95 -9.33
C ILE A 344 3.73 -5.85 -10.11
N SER A 345 3.48 -7.17 -10.12
CA SER A 345 4.30 -8.11 -10.91
C SER A 345 4.17 -7.88 -12.42
N GLN A 346 2.96 -7.58 -12.89
CA GLN A 346 2.69 -7.23 -14.28
C GLN A 346 3.25 -5.85 -14.62
N LEU A 347 3.21 -4.87 -13.71
CA LEU A 347 3.88 -3.58 -13.89
C LEU A 347 5.39 -3.76 -14.09
N CYS A 348 6.04 -4.65 -13.32
CA CYS A 348 7.46 -4.94 -13.47
C CYS A 348 7.78 -5.57 -14.85
N LEU A 349 6.88 -6.40 -15.40
CA LEU A 349 6.98 -6.90 -16.78
C LEU A 349 6.87 -5.78 -17.81
N VAL A 350 5.94 -4.84 -17.62
CA VAL A 350 5.79 -3.65 -18.49
C VAL A 350 7.04 -2.77 -18.41
N ALA A 351 7.59 -2.55 -17.21
CA ALA A 351 8.82 -1.78 -16.99
C ALA A 351 10.04 -2.45 -17.64
N LEU A 352 10.18 -3.78 -17.53
CA LEU A 352 11.17 -4.58 -18.24
C LEU A 352 11.02 -4.41 -19.76
N GLY A 353 9.80 -4.48 -20.28
CA GLY A 353 9.50 -4.22 -21.69
C GLY A 353 9.96 -2.83 -22.14
N GLY A 354 9.79 -1.80 -21.31
CA GLY A 354 10.28 -0.44 -21.59
C GLY A 354 11.81 -0.38 -21.75
N LEU A 355 12.57 -1.05 -20.88
CA LEU A 355 14.04 -1.15 -20.98
C LEU A 355 14.48 -1.97 -22.20
N LEU A 356 13.84 -3.10 -22.46
CA LEU A 356 14.15 -3.92 -23.64
C LEU A 356 13.84 -3.18 -24.95
N GLY A 357 12.77 -2.38 -24.97
CA GLY A 357 12.46 -1.48 -26.08
C GLY A 357 13.53 -0.40 -26.27
N HIS A 358 14.02 0.20 -25.19
CA HIS A 358 15.14 1.14 -25.23
C HIS A 358 16.43 0.52 -25.80
N TRP A 359 16.72 -0.74 -25.47
CA TRP A 359 17.87 -1.47 -26.01
C TRP A 359 17.66 -2.06 -27.41
N GLY A 360 16.50 -1.82 -28.03
CA GLY A 360 16.21 -2.31 -29.38
C GLY A 360 16.08 -3.83 -29.47
N ALA A 361 15.67 -4.51 -28.39
CA ALA A 361 15.54 -5.97 -28.37
C ALA A 361 14.42 -6.46 -29.30
N ASN A 362 14.78 -7.32 -30.26
CA ASN A 362 13.83 -7.93 -31.20
C ASN A 362 13.09 -9.11 -30.55
N ALA A 363 12.03 -9.61 -31.19
CA ALA A 363 11.23 -10.72 -30.65
C ALA A 363 12.04 -11.98 -30.28
N ARG A 364 13.15 -12.26 -30.99
CA ARG A 364 14.05 -13.38 -30.70
C ARG A 364 14.96 -13.09 -29.50
N ASP A 365 15.40 -11.84 -29.35
CA ASP A 365 16.29 -11.42 -28.26
C ASP A 365 15.54 -11.27 -26.93
N LEU A 366 14.20 -11.15 -26.96
CA LEU A 366 13.36 -11.05 -25.76
C LEU A 366 13.50 -12.27 -24.84
N GLU A 367 13.41 -13.47 -25.40
CA GLU A 367 13.53 -14.70 -24.59
C GLU A 367 14.95 -14.87 -24.05
N ASP A 368 15.96 -14.57 -24.87
CA ASP A 368 17.36 -14.65 -24.46
C ASP A 368 17.70 -13.59 -23.39
N ALA A 369 17.11 -12.40 -23.48
CA ALA A 369 17.21 -11.34 -22.48
C ALA A 369 16.58 -11.73 -21.14
N VAL A 370 15.39 -12.33 -21.17
CA VAL A 370 14.74 -12.87 -19.97
C VAL A 370 15.62 -13.92 -19.30
N LYS A 371 16.17 -14.87 -20.07
CA LYS A 371 17.09 -15.89 -19.57
C LYS A 371 18.36 -15.30 -18.96
N LEU A 372 18.87 -14.20 -19.51
CA LEU A 372 20.00 -13.48 -18.95
C LEU A 372 19.68 -12.94 -17.54
N PHE A 373 18.54 -12.28 -17.36
CA PHE A 373 18.12 -11.80 -16.04
C PHE A 373 17.84 -12.93 -15.05
N CYS A 374 17.26 -14.05 -15.48
CA CYS A 374 17.12 -15.24 -14.65
C CYS A 374 18.49 -15.77 -14.19
N SER A 375 19.45 -15.91 -15.12
CA SER A 375 20.82 -16.38 -14.81
C SER A 375 21.53 -15.45 -13.82
N ILE A 376 21.36 -14.13 -13.97
CA ILE A 376 21.88 -13.13 -13.01
C ILE A 376 21.25 -13.34 -11.62
N GLY A 377 19.93 -13.54 -11.56
CA GLY A 377 19.22 -13.84 -10.32
C GLY A 377 19.73 -15.09 -9.63
N ASP A 378 19.97 -16.16 -10.37
CA ASP A 378 20.43 -17.44 -9.82
C ASP A 378 21.84 -17.32 -9.20
N ILE A 379 22.71 -16.49 -9.79
CA ILE A 379 24.03 -16.17 -9.23
C ILE A 379 23.88 -15.36 -7.93
N LEU A 380 22.97 -14.39 -7.90
CA LEU A 380 22.74 -13.52 -6.73
C LEU A 380 22.05 -14.25 -5.57
N ASP A 381 21.27 -15.29 -5.84
CA ASP A 381 20.54 -16.07 -4.83
C ASP A 381 21.39 -17.17 -4.16
N GLY A 382 22.65 -17.36 -4.57
CA GLY A 382 23.55 -18.38 -4.00
C GLY A 382 23.72 -18.29 -2.47
N LYS A 383 23.92 -19.43 -1.78
CA LYS A 383 23.84 -19.61 -0.30
C LYS A 383 24.88 -18.87 0.57
N ASP A 384 25.81 -18.11 0.00
CA ASP A 384 26.84 -17.42 0.78
C ASP A 384 26.29 -16.20 1.54
N ARG A 385 26.28 -16.30 2.87
CA ARG A 385 25.76 -15.30 3.83
C ARG A 385 26.71 -14.12 4.11
N LYS A 386 27.87 -14.02 3.45
CA LYS A 386 28.94 -13.06 3.81
C LYS A 386 28.92 -11.72 3.05
N ILE A 387 27.85 -11.38 2.33
CA ILE A 387 27.84 -10.19 1.45
C ILE A 387 27.11 -9.01 2.10
N VAL A 388 27.80 -7.86 2.20
CA VAL A 388 27.38 -6.60 2.84
C VAL A 388 26.70 -5.63 1.85
N TYR A 389 26.72 -5.96 0.56
CA TYR A 389 26.18 -5.17 -0.54
C TYR A 389 25.03 -5.96 -1.19
N SER A 390 23.99 -5.28 -1.63
CA SER A 390 22.89 -5.92 -2.36
C SER A 390 22.32 -4.89 -3.32
N ALA A 391 22.57 -5.05 -4.61
CA ALA A 391 21.98 -4.22 -5.66
C ALA A 391 20.46 -4.48 -5.80
N LYS A 392 19.69 -4.07 -4.80
CA LYS A 392 18.26 -4.39 -4.65
C LYS A 392 17.38 -3.85 -5.78
N TRP A 393 17.79 -2.75 -6.42
CA TRP A 393 17.09 -2.11 -7.53
C TRP A 393 16.83 -3.03 -8.74
N ILE A 394 17.66 -4.07 -8.94
CA ILE A 394 17.50 -5.00 -10.08
C ILE A 394 16.47 -6.11 -9.81
N GLN A 395 16.12 -6.34 -8.54
CA GLN A 395 15.23 -7.44 -8.13
C GLN A 395 13.86 -7.44 -8.83
N PRO A 396 13.17 -6.29 -9.01
CA PRO A 396 11.89 -6.26 -9.74
C PRO A 396 12.01 -6.78 -11.18
N LEU A 397 13.14 -6.51 -11.85
CA LEU A 397 13.40 -6.96 -13.22
C LEU A 397 13.68 -8.47 -13.28
N ILE A 398 14.44 -8.99 -12.32
CA ILE A 398 14.71 -10.42 -12.17
C ILE A 398 13.41 -11.18 -11.89
N GLN A 399 12.58 -10.69 -10.96
CA GLN A 399 11.30 -11.30 -10.63
C GLN A 399 10.34 -11.30 -11.82
N ALA A 400 10.29 -10.20 -12.58
CA ALA A 400 9.51 -10.12 -13.82
C ALA A 400 10.00 -11.14 -14.87
N SER A 401 11.32 -11.26 -15.03
CA SER A 401 11.92 -12.23 -15.96
C SER A 401 11.62 -13.67 -15.56
N ARG A 402 11.74 -14.01 -14.27
CA ARG A 402 11.38 -15.34 -13.75
C ARG A 402 9.91 -15.67 -13.99
N LYS A 403 9.00 -14.72 -13.74
CA LYS A 403 7.57 -14.88 -14.02
C LYS A 403 7.31 -15.15 -15.50
N PHE A 404 7.99 -14.43 -16.39
CA PHE A 404 7.88 -14.66 -17.82
C PHE A 404 8.38 -16.06 -18.21
N ASP A 405 9.56 -16.45 -17.72
CA ASP A 405 10.20 -17.73 -18.05
C ASP A 405 9.38 -18.94 -17.56
N SER A 406 8.77 -18.84 -16.36
CA SER A 406 7.92 -19.88 -15.81
C SER A 406 6.51 -19.94 -16.40
N SER A 407 6.07 -18.92 -17.15
CA SER A 407 4.70 -18.84 -17.65
C SER A 407 4.46 -19.72 -18.89
N THR A 408 3.31 -20.41 -18.90
CA THR A 408 2.87 -21.33 -19.98
C THR A 408 1.42 -21.06 -20.38
N GLY A 409 1.04 -21.39 -21.62
CA GLY A 409 -0.35 -21.25 -22.08
C GLY A 409 -0.83 -19.79 -22.13
N GLU A 410 -2.04 -19.54 -21.64
CA GLU A 410 -2.70 -18.22 -21.68
C GLU A 410 -1.94 -17.14 -20.87
N GLU A 411 -1.36 -17.50 -19.72
CA GLU A 411 -0.55 -16.57 -18.91
C GLU A 411 0.69 -16.08 -19.69
N ARG A 412 1.30 -16.96 -20.49
CA ARG A 412 2.45 -16.58 -21.33
C ARG A 412 2.03 -15.58 -22.41
N ASP A 413 0.89 -15.80 -23.05
CA ASP A 413 0.36 -14.88 -24.05
C ASP A 413 0.05 -13.51 -23.45
N GLU A 414 -0.51 -13.47 -22.24
CA GLU A 414 -0.73 -12.23 -21.50
C GLU A 414 0.59 -11.52 -21.16
N ASN A 415 1.57 -12.24 -20.61
CA ASN A 415 2.89 -11.69 -20.28
C ASN A 415 3.60 -11.14 -21.53
N ILE A 416 3.48 -11.80 -22.68
CA ILE A 416 3.99 -11.31 -23.97
C ILE A 416 3.29 -9.99 -24.37
N ARG A 417 1.97 -9.90 -24.21
CA ARG A 417 1.22 -8.66 -24.49
C ARG A 417 1.67 -7.51 -23.59
N LEU A 418 1.87 -7.77 -22.30
CA LEU A 418 2.34 -6.77 -21.32
C LEU A 418 3.77 -6.29 -21.64
N LEU A 419 4.66 -7.21 -21.97
CA LEU A 419 6.05 -6.86 -22.32
C LEU A 419 6.09 -6.00 -23.59
N LYS A 420 5.33 -6.39 -24.63
CA LYS A 420 5.17 -5.60 -25.86
C LYS A 420 4.48 -4.26 -25.62
N TYR A 421 3.54 -4.20 -24.68
CA TYR A 421 2.91 -2.93 -24.26
C TYR A 421 3.96 -1.99 -23.66
N GLY A 422 4.82 -2.50 -22.78
CA GLY A 422 5.97 -1.80 -22.23
C GLY A 422 6.92 -1.25 -23.29
N GLN A 423 7.32 -2.09 -24.26
CA GLN A 423 8.19 -1.67 -25.37
C GLN A 423 7.63 -0.44 -26.13
N ARG A 424 6.30 -0.34 -26.27
CA ARG A 424 5.64 0.75 -27.02
C ARG A 424 5.33 1.99 -26.17
N ARG A 425 5.04 1.82 -24.88
CA ARG A 425 4.43 2.87 -24.03
C ARG A 425 5.25 3.26 -22.79
N ALA A 426 6.16 2.41 -22.32
CA ALA A 426 6.94 2.61 -21.10
C ALA A 426 8.38 3.09 -21.36
N SER A 427 8.64 3.72 -22.51
CA SER A 427 9.98 4.11 -22.95
C SER A 427 10.69 5.09 -22.00
N GLN A 428 9.92 5.90 -21.28
CA GLN A 428 10.39 6.90 -20.32
C GLN A 428 10.10 6.54 -18.85
N PHE A 429 9.50 5.37 -18.59
CA PHE A 429 9.06 5.04 -17.22
C PHE A 429 10.25 4.95 -16.25
N LEU A 430 11.34 4.31 -16.69
CA LEU A 430 12.57 4.11 -15.91
C LEU A 430 13.75 4.99 -16.36
N ARG A 431 13.54 5.95 -17.26
CA ARG A 431 14.61 6.80 -17.81
C ARG A 431 14.07 8.09 -18.44
N ARG A 432 14.92 9.09 -18.66
CA ARG A 432 14.61 10.22 -19.55
C ARG A 432 14.96 9.88 -21.00
N ASP A 433 14.45 10.66 -21.94
CA ASP A 433 14.82 10.48 -23.37
C ASP A 433 16.31 10.71 -23.61
N GLU A 434 16.90 11.66 -22.88
CA GLU A 434 18.33 12.02 -22.91
C GLU A 434 19.23 10.98 -22.23
N ASP A 435 18.65 10.12 -21.38
CA ASP A 435 19.40 9.12 -20.64
C ASP A 435 19.66 7.88 -21.51
N THR A 436 20.94 7.58 -21.71
CA THR A 436 21.40 6.35 -22.36
C THR A 436 21.83 5.33 -21.31
N ILE A 437 21.02 4.28 -21.11
CA ILE A 437 21.39 3.17 -20.23
C ILE A 437 22.11 2.11 -21.07
N PRO A 438 23.35 1.73 -20.74
CA PRO A 438 24.06 0.67 -21.47
C PRO A 438 23.21 -0.61 -21.58
N PRO A 439 23.18 -1.27 -22.75
CA PRO A 439 22.42 -2.51 -22.94
C PRO A 439 22.69 -3.52 -21.83
N TYR A 440 21.63 -4.00 -21.20
CA TYR A 440 21.70 -5.00 -20.12
C TYR A 440 22.64 -4.58 -18.99
N PHE A 441 22.67 -3.29 -18.66
CA PHE A 441 23.53 -2.69 -17.65
C PHE A 441 25.04 -2.94 -17.91
N GLY A 442 25.40 -3.10 -19.18
CA GLY A 442 26.76 -3.36 -19.62
C GLY A 442 27.22 -4.81 -19.47
N LEU A 443 26.33 -5.74 -19.12
CA LEU A 443 26.66 -7.17 -18.93
C LEU A 443 26.69 -7.95 -20.25
N CYS A 444 26.08 -7.45 -21.33
CA CYS A 444 26.21 -8.05 -22.68
C CYS A 444 27.53 -7.66 -23.36
N ASN A 445 28.65 -7.81 -22.64
CA ASN A 445 29.98 -7.50 -23.10
C ASN A 445 30.95 -8.59 -22.63
N GLU A 446 31.52 -9.35 -23.57
CA GLU A 446 32.37 -10.52 -23.27
C GLU A 446 33.58 -10.17 -22.38
N PRO A 447 34.31 -9.06 -22.61
CA PRO A 447 35.36 -8.60 -21.70
C PRO A 447 34.87 -8.37 -20.25
N VAL A 448 33.68 -7.79 -20.07
CA VAL A 448 33.10 -7.54 -18.73
C VAL A 448 32.70 -8.86 -18.05
N LEU A 449 32.06 -9.79 -18.76
CA LEU A 449 31.71 -11.09 -18.18
C LEU A 449 32.97 -11.92 -17.84
N SER A 450 33.99 -11.85 -18.69
CA SER A 450 35.29 -12.47 -18.42
C SER A 450 36.01 -11.81 -17.23
N ALA A 451 35.85 -10.50 -17.08
CA ALA A 451 36.31 -9.74 -15.90
C ALA A 451 35.64 -10.21 -14.58
N LEU A 452 34.43 -10.74 -14.64
CA LEU A 452 33.67 -11.15 -13.46
C LEU A 452 33.95 -12.61 -13.02
N SER A 453 34.64 -13.42 -13.83
CA SER A 453 34.78 -14.88 -13.65
C SER A 453 36.12 -15.40 -13.08
N GLY A 454 37.20 -14.60 -12.93
CA GLY A 454 38.54 -15.16 -12.56
C GLY A 454 39.55 -14.25 -11.84
N SER A 455 40.74 -14.76 -11.49
CA SER A 455 41.78 -14.06 -10.70
C SER A 455 42.62 -13.03 -11.48
N GLU A 456 42.81 -13.21 -12.79
CA GLU A 456 43.59 -12.34 -13.71
C GLU A 456 42.74 -11.47 -14.64
N CYS A 457 41.45 -11.48 -14.39
CA CYS A 457 40.40 -10.97 -15.25
C CYS A 457 40.53 -9.46 -15.59
N ASN A 458 41.09 -8.66 -14.68
CA ASN A 458 41.35 -7.23 -14.90
C ASN A 458 42.48 -7.01 -15.92
N ILE A 459 43.51 -7.86 -15.88
CA ILE A 459 44.63 -7.79 -16.83
C ILE A 459 44.12 -8.20 -18.21
N THR A 460 43.32 -9.25 -18.31
CA THR A 460 42.66 -9.66 -19.56
C THR A 460 41.82 -8.51 -20.14
N TYR A 461 41.05 -7.82 -19.31
CA TYR A 461 40.27 -6.65 -19.75
C TYR A 461 41.15 -5.48 -20.20
N LEU A 462 42.20 -5.13 -19.45
CA LEU A 462 43.12 -4.05 -19.85
C LEU A 462 43.91 -4.38 -21.12
N ARG A 463 44.25 -5.65 -21.33
CA ARG A 463 44.85 -6.14 -22.60
C ARG A 463 43.87 -6.03 -23.75
N TRP A 464 42.61 -6.43 -23.53
CA TRP A 464 41.55 -6.23 -24.52
C TRP A 464 41.37 -4.75 -24.85
N LEU A 465 41.36 -3.87 -23.84
CA LEU A 465 41.21 -2.43 -24.02
C LEU A 465 42.36 -1.84 -24.85
N ALA A 466 43.61 -2.19 -24.53
CA ALA A 466 44.78 -1.76 -25.30
C ALA A 466 44.74 -2.25 -26.75
N LYS A 467 44.26 -3.48 -26.97
CA LYS A 467 44.05 -4.03 -28.32
C LYS A 467 42.96 -3.26 -29.08
N SER A 468 41.83 -2.96 -28.43
CA SER A 468 40.71 -2.21 -29.01
C SER A 468 41.08 -0.77 -29.36
N MET A 469 42.00 -0.16 -28.62
CA MET A 469 42.57 1.15 -28.95
C MET A 469 43.58 1.11 -30.11
N GLY A 470 43.89 -0.07 -30.67
CA GLY A 470 44.85 -0.23 -31.77
C GLY A 470 46.30 0.07 -31.35
N SER A 471 46.61 0.00 -30.05
CA SER A 471 47.93 0.38 -29.54
C SER A 471 49.02 -0.63 -29.93
N ALA A 472 50.22 -0.16 -30.23
CA ALA A 472 51.37 -1.03 -30.45
C ALA A 472 51.87 -1.62 -29.11
N SER A 473 52.58 -2.75 -29.17
CA SER A 473 53.14 -3.42 -28.00
C SER A 473 54.19 -2.60 -27.23
N SER A 474 54.81 -1.62 -27.88
CA SER A 474 55.76 -0.66 -27.29
C SER A 474 55.10 0.60 -26.71
N ASP A 475 53.81 0.80 -26.96
CA ASP A 475 53.09 2.02 -26.60
C ASP A 475 52.23 1.87 -25.35
N CYS A 476 51.98 0.64 -24.89
CA CYS A 476 51.11 0.38 -23.73
C CYS A 476 51.70 -0.64 -22.73
N LEU A 477 51.65 -0.30 -21.45
CA LEU A 477 52.16 -1.10 -20.34
C LEU A 477 51.14 -1.17 -19.20
N ILE A 478 50.85 -2.35 -18.67
CA ILE A 478 50.04 -2.51 -17.46
C ILE A 478 50.98 -2.60 -16.26
N ILE A 479 50.69 -1.88 -15.19
CA ILE A 479 51.48 -1.91 -13.94
C ILE A 479 50.57 -2.34 -12.81
N ARG A 480 50.96 -3.39 -12.09
CA ARG A 480 50.31 -3.88 -10.88
C ARG A 480 51.24 -3.71 -9.68
N VAL A 481 50.66 -3.32 -8.55
CA VAL A 481 51.38 -3.04 -7.31
C VAL A 481 51.02 -4.09 -6.27
N HIS A 482 52.03 -4.65 -5.61
CA HIS A 482 51.85 -5.72 -4.62
C HIS A 482 52.46 -5.33 -3.27
N SER A 483 51.83 -5.85 -2.21
CA SER A 483 52.28 -5.70 -0.81
C SER A 483 52.16 -7.05 -0.10
N VAL A 484 53.23 -7.52 0.51
CA VAL A 484 53.38 -8.83 1.14
C VAL A 484 53.28 -8.64 2.66
N GLY A 485 52.13 -9.01 3.24
CA GLY A 485 51.85 -8.87 4.67
C GLY A 485 50.64 -7.97 5.00
N SER A 486 50.25 -7.91 6.28
CA SER A 486 49.18 -7.02 6.76
C SER A 486 49.77 -5.71 7.25
N THR A 487 49.71 -4.65 6.44
CA THR A 487 49.91 -3.29 6.97
C THR A 487 48.90 -2.29 6.42
N SER A 488 48.42 -1.50 7.37
CA SER A 488 47.67 -0.26 7.28
C SER A 488 48.10 0.67 6.15
N LYS A 489 47.13 1.48 5.70
CA LYS A 489 47.26 2.59 4.74
C LYS A 489 48.56 3.38 4.95
N GLY A 490 49.43 3.44 3.94
CA GLY A 490 50.55 4.40 3.87
C GLY A 490 51.96 3.84 3.62
N VAL A 491 52.16 2.53 3.46
CA VAL A 491 53.49 1.93 3.22
C VAL A 491 53.82 1.85 1.72
N SER A 492 55.09 2.09 1.36
CA SER A 492 55.64 1.87 0.01
C SER A 492 55.41 0.43 -0.47
N PRO A 493 55.16 0.18 -1.75
CA PRO A 493 54.91 -1.17 -2.24
C PRO A 493 56.13 -2.07 -2.13
N ASP A 494 55.90 -3.38 -1.98
CA ASP A 494 56.97 -4.36 -1.81
C ASP A 494 57.61 -4.73 -3.16
N TYR A 495 56.77 -4.88 -4.19
CA TYR A 495 57.21 -5.04 -5.57
C TYR A 495 56.17 -4.54 -6.59
N TYR A 496 56.65 -4.20 -7.78
CA TYR A 496 55.83 -3.92 -8.96
C TYR A 496 55.86 -5.08 -9.95
N GLU A 497 54.73 -5.35 -10.58
CA GLU A 497 54.57 -6.27 -11.69
C GLU A 497 54.23 -5.45 -12.95
N TYR A 498 55.17 -5.37 -13.89
CA TYR A 498 55.01 -4.73 -15.19
C TYR A 498 54.55 -5.78 -16.20
N ILE A 499 53.51 -5.52 -16.97
CA ILE A 499 52.84 -6.51 -17.81
C ILE A 499 52.61 -5.92 -19.20
N THR A 500 52.93 -6.65 -20.26
CA THR A 500 52.60 -6.19 -21.61
C THR A 500 51.08 -6.17 -21.84
N ALA A 501 50.57 -5.03 -22.30
CA ALA A 501 49.16 -4.86 -22.64
C ALA A 501 48.80 -5.50 -24.00
N VAL A 502 49.73 -5.42 -24.96
CA VAL A 502 49.60 -6.02 -26.29
C VAL A 502 50.76 -7.00 -26.47
N PRO A 503 50.52 -8.23 -26.97
CA PRO A 503 51.59 -9.20 -27.16
C PRO A 503 52.55 -8.73 -28.24
N TYR A 504 53.81 -9.13 -28.14
CA TYR A 504 54.84 -8.80 -29.13
C TYR A 504 55.39 -10.07 -29.78
N ARG A 505 56.01 -9.89 -30.95
CA ARG A 505 56.60 -11.01 -31.70
C ARG A 505 57.87 -11.45 -30.99
N THR A 506 57.95 -12.74 -30.70
CA THR A 506 59.13 -13.39 -30.13
C THR A 506 59.56 -14.53 -31.05
N LYS A 507 60.85 -14.64 -31.32
CA LYS A 507 61.41 -15.72 -32.12
C LYS A 507 61.24 -17.05 -31.39
N VAL A 508 60.72 -18.06 -32.08
CA VAL A 508 60.65 -19.43 -31.58
C VAL A 508 62.00 -20.09 -31.85
N HIS A 509 62.82 -20.22 -30.82
CA HIS A 509 64.13 -20.87 -30.96
C HIS A 509 63.99 -22.29 -31.53
N GLY A 510 64.79 -22.57 -32.57
CA GLY A 510 64.88 -23.88 -33.21
C GLY A 510 63.78 -24.21 -34.24
N LYS A 511 62.82 -23.32 -34.50
CA LYS A 511 61.80 -23.52 -35.55
C LYS A 511 61.99 -22.56 -36.72
N ARG A 512 62.07 -23.13 -37.93
CA ARG A 512 62.01 -22.42 -39.21
C ARG A 512 60.77 -22.85 -39.96
N ASP A 513 60.18 -21.96 -40.75
CA ASP A 513 59.08 -22.30 -41.63
C ASP A 513 59.57 -23.17 -42.81
N SER A 514 58.65 -23.61 -43.65
CA SER A 514 58.94 -24.44 -44.83
C SER A 514 59.87 -23.76 -45.86
N GLU A 515 60.08 -22.45 -45.75
CA GLU A 515 60.97 -21.65 -46.61
C GLU A 515 62.30 -21.30 -45.94
N GLY A 516 62.55 -21.82 -44.72
CA GLY A 516 63.77 -21.57 -43.95
C GLY A 516 63.76 -20.24 -43.18
N GLY A 517 62.64 -19.52 -43.20
CA GLY A 517 62.37 -18.28 -42.48
C GLY A 517 62.17 -18.52 -40.98
N GLU A 518 62.47 -17.51 -40.17
CA GLU A 518 62.38 -17.61 -38.72
C GLU A 518 60.92 -17.62 -38.28
N VAL A 519 60.53 -18.58 -37.43
CA VAL A 519 59.16 -18.65 -36.92
C VAL A 519 59.03 -17.73 -35.71
N PHE A 520 58.07 -16.81 -35.75
CA PHE A 520 57.74 -15.93 -34.63
C PHE A 520 56.41 -16.33 -33.99
N LYS A 521 56.34 -16.26 -32.66
CA LYS A 521 55.09 -16.39 -31.90
C LYS A 521 54.76 -15.06 -31.20
N MET A 522 53.48 -14.77 -31.08
CA MET A 522 53.01 -13.65 -30.24
C MET A 522 53.09 -14.09 -28.77
N THR A 523 53.74 -13.31 -27.92
CA THR A 523 53.93 -13.66 -26.51
C THR A 523 53.76 -12.42 -25.63
N HIS A 524 53.10 -12.62 -24.48
CA HIS A 524 53.05 -11.62 -23.42
C HIS A 524 54.24 -11.78 -22.48
N ALA A 525 54.67 -10.69 -21.86
CA ALA A 525 55.74 -10.71 -20.88
C ALA A 525 55.38 -9.96 -19.61
N ARG A 526 55.97 -10.40 -18.50
CA ARG A 526 55.84 -9.82 -17.17
C ARG A 526 57.22 -9.64 -16.55
N TRP A 527 57.44 -8.46 -15.98
CA TRP A 527 58.66 -8.11 -15.26
C TRP A 527 58.34 -7.76 -13.82
N TYR A 528 59.05 -8.39 -12.88
CA TYR A 528 58.87 -8.16 -11.44
C TYR A 528 60.02 -7.33 -10.90
N PHE A 529 59.72 -6.21 -10.25
CA PHE A 529 60.71 -5.33 -9.65
C PHE A 529 60.48 -5.17 -8.15
N ILE A 530 61.44 -5.59 -7.34
CA ILE A 530 61.38 -5.51 -5.88
C ILE A 530 61.80 -4.11 -5.43
N CYS A 531 60.97 -3.46 -4.62
CA CYS A 531 61.20 -2.09 -4.15
C CYS A 531 61.74 -2.02 -2.72
N SER A 532 61.50 -3.05 -1.92
CA SER A 532 61.88 -3.04 -0.50
C SER A 532 63.41 -3.00 -0.30
N LYS A 533 63.87 -2.05 0.51
CA LYS A 533 65.27 -1.91 0.95
C LYS A 533 65.61 -2.78 2.17
N SER A 534 64.61 -3.41 2.78
CA SER A 534 64.75 -4.27 3.97
C SER A 534 65.12 -5.70 3.56
N ALA A 535 66.22 -6.24 4.10
CA ALA A 535 66.66 -7.61 3.84
C ALA A 535 65.73 -8.67 4.46
N THR A 536 65.03 -8.34 5.55
CA THR A 536 64.18 -9.28 6.31
C THR A 536 62.88 -9.64 5.61
N ASN A 537 62.34 -8.81 4.71
CA ASN A 537 61.12 -9.12 3.94
C ASN A 537 61.41 -9.62 2.51
N ARG A 538 62.68 -9.59 2.06
CA ARG A 538 63.01 -9.88 0.67
C ARG A 538 62.77 -11.34 0.28
N ALA A 539 63.05 -12.28 1.18
CA ALA A 539 62.80 -13.70 0.94
C ALA A 539 61.31 -14.01 0.78
N ASP A 540 60.45 -13.37 1.59
CA ASP A 540 59.00 -13.52 1.50
C ASP A 540 58.44 -12.90 0.22
N ILE A 541 58.98 -11.75 -0.20
CA ILE A 541 58.63 -11.09 -1.46
C ILE A 541 59.07 -11.96 -2.66
N GLU A 542 60.29 -12.50 -2.64
CA GLU A 542 60.77 -13.40 -3.68
C GLU A 542 59.96 -14.71 -3.72
N MET A 543 59.51 -15.22 -2.57
CA MET A 543 58.62 -16.38 -2.48
C MET A 543 57.23 -16.07 -3.06
N ASP A 544 56.67 -14.89 -2.77
CA ASP A 544 55.40 -14.43 -3.37
C ASP A 544 55.53 -14.26 -4.90
N ILE A 545 56.62 -13.66 -5.38
CA ILE A 545 56.90 -13.54 -6.82
C ILE A 545 57.06 -14.93 -7.46
N LYS A 546 57.77 -15.87 -6.82
CA LYS A 546 57.91 -17.25 -7.33
C LYS A 546 56.57 -17.96 -7.42
N ARG A 547 55.74 -17.86 -6.38
CA ARG A 547 54.36 -18.36 -6.38
C ARG A 547 53.58 -17.74 -7.54
N ARG A 548 53.70 -16.42 -7.71
CA ARG A 548 53.03 -15.68 -8.77
C ARG A 548 53.47 -16.10 -10.17
N ILE A 549 54.77 -16.30 -10.38
CA ILE A 549 55.32 -16.83 -11.63
C ILE A 549 54.80 -18.25 -11.89
N ALA A 550 54.71 -19.09 -10.85
CA ALA A 550 54.14 -20.44 -10.95
C ALA A 550 52.64 -20.41 -11.32
N GLU A 551 51.85 -19.49 -10.74
CA GLU A 551 50.44 -19.27 -11.09
C GLU A 551 50.24 -18.88 -12.56
N ILE A 552 51.24 -18.22 -13.17
CA ILE A 552 51.18 -17.72 -14.55
C ILE A 552 51.82 -18.71 -15.53
N GLY A 553 52.60 -19.69 -15.05
CA GLY A 553 53.34 -20.66 -15.85
C GLY A 553 52.48 -21.41 -16.87
N ASP A 554 51.20 -21.64 -16.56
CA ASP A 554 50.24 -22.29 -17.46
C ASP A 554 49.80 -21.41 -18.66
N SER A 555 50.10 -20.10 -18.65
CA SER A 555 49.65 -19.12 -19.66
C SER A 555 50.67 -18.82 -20.77
N ASN A 556 51.82 -19.52 -20.81
CA ASN A 556 52.89 -19.36 -21.81
C ASN A 556 53.40 -17.90 -21.95
N GLU A 557 53.40 -17.15 -20.84
CA GLU A 557 53.91 -15.78 -20.75
C GLU A 557 55.37 -15.77 -20.27
N TYR A 558 56.20 -14.88 -20.83
CA TYR A 558 57.59 -14.72 -20.40
C TYR A 558 57.64 -13.94 -19.07
N CYS A 559 58.11 -14.57 -18.00
CA CYS A 559 58.20 -13.93 -16.68
C CYS A 559 59.67 -13.78 -16.24
N THR A 560 60.09 -12.59 -15.82
CA THR A 560 61.45 -12.38 -15.32
C THR A 560 61.51 -11.35 -14.19
N ILE A 561 62.52 -11.45 -13.33
CA ILE A 561 62.78 -10.48 -12.26
C ILE A 561 63.82 -9.48 -12.77
N VAL A 562 63.51 -8.19 -12.69
CA VAL A 562 64.38 -7.11 -13.16
C VAL A 562 65.10 -6.42 -12.00
N LYS A 563 66.36 -6.03 -12.25
CA LYS A 563 67.19 -5.32 -11.26
C LYS A 563 66.85 -3.84 -11.11
N HIS A 564 66.27 -3.25 -12.15
CA HIS A 564 65.93 -1.83 -12.21
C HIS A 564 64.45 -1.66 -12.56
N GLY A 565 63.81 -0.72 -11.89
CA GLY A 565 62.39 -0.44 -12.03
C GLY A 565 62.08 1.00 -11.65
N TRP A 566 60.85 1.23 -11.23
CA TRP A 566 60.35 2.53 -10.79
C TRP A 566 61.10 3.00 -9.53
N THR A 567 61.68 4.20 -9.56
CA THR A 567 62.22 4.89 -8.38
C THR A 567 61.38 6.11 -8.02
N ASP A 568 61.19 6.36 -6.72
CA ASP A 568 60.27 7.40 -6.20
C ASP A 568 60.91 8.79 -6.07
N GLN A 569 62.07 9.01 -6.69
CA GLN A 569 62.84 10.27 -6.59
C GLN A 569 62.75 11.09 -7.89
N GLY A 570 61.93 12.15 -7.87
CA GLY A 570 61.89 13.23 -8.88
C GLY A 570 60.87 13.05 -10.02
N GLU A 571 60.23 14.15 -10.43
CA GLU A 571 59.42 14.23 -11.66
C GLU A 571 60.28 14.69 -12.86
N PRO A 572 60.07 14.15 -14.08
CA PRO A 572 59.13 13.10 -14.45
C PRO A 572 59.61 11.71 -14.01
N ARG A 573 58.69 10.88 -13.50
CA ARG A 573 58.98 9.51 -13.04
C ARG A 573 59.40 8.63 -14.23
N ARG A 574 60.53 7.92 -14.13
CA ARG A 574 61.11 7.13 -15.24
C ARG A 574 61.31 5.67 -14.85
N TRP A 575 60.98 4.74 -15.75
CA TRP A 575 61.50 3.37 -15.66
C TRP A 575 62.93 3.37 -16.22
N HIS A 576 63.91 3.20 -15.34
CA HIS A 576 65.33 3.12 -15.71
C HIS A 576 65.66 1.74 -16.27
N ASN A 577 66.32 1.71 -17.44
CA ASN A 577 66.72 0.49 -18.15
C ASN A 577 65.55 -0.50 -18.38
N PRO A 578 64.46 -0.06 -19.02
CA PRO A 578 63.36 -0.93 -19.35
C PRO A 578 63.79 -1.96 -20.42
N PRO A 579 63.02 -3.07 -20.57
CA PRO A 579 63.19 -4.01 -21.66
C PRO A 579 63.27 -3.31 -23.02
N LEU A 580 64.00 -3.89 -23.98
CA LEU A 580 64.22 -3.32 -25.32
C LEU A 580 62.93 -2.80 -25.98
N LEU A 581 61.81 -3.51 -25.78
CA LEU A 581 60.46 -3.15 -26.22
C LEU A 581 59.99 -1.73 -25.81
N PHE A 582 60.46 -1.23 -24.67
CA PHE A 582 60.04 0.05 -24.09
C PHE A 582 61.17 1.09 -24.01
N ARG A 583 62.32 0.88 -24.65
CA ARG A 583 63.42 1.87 -24.63
C ARG A 583 63.10 3.10 -25.48
N SER A 584 63.66 4.25 -25.11
CA SER A 584 63.53 5.50 -25.86
C SER A 584 64.49 5.54 -27.06
N GLY A 585 63.93 5.73 -28.26
CA GLY A 585 64.65 5.70 -29.54
C GLY A 585 64.06 4.81 -30.65
N GLN A 586 63.05 3.96 -30.35
CA GLN A 586 62.33 3.21 -31.39
C GLN A 586 61.26 4.06 -32.09
N VAL A 587 61.14 3.91 -33.42
CA VAL A 587 60.16 4.61 -34.28
C VAL A 587 58.73 4.16 -33.94
N ARG A 588 57.79 5.12 -33.84
CA ARG A 588 56.36 4.86 -33.61
C ARG A 588 55.81 3.86 -34.63
N GLY A 589 55.03 2.89 -34.16
CA GLY A 589 54.23 2.01 -35.01
C GLY A 589 54.96 0.85 -35.70
N GLN A 590 56.25 0.62 -35.43
CA GLN A 590 56.93 -0.59 -35.92
C GLN A 590 56.84 -1.73 -34.89
N PRO A 591 56.44 -2.96 -35.29
CA PRO A 591 56.55 -4.12 -34.42
C PRO A 591 58.02 -4.36 -34.09
N ALA A 592 58.39 -4.30 -32.81
CA ALA A 592 59.76 -4.54 -32.39
C ALA A 592 60.26 -5.88 -32.94
N ALA A 593 61.39 -5.87 -33.66
CA ALA A 593 62.14 -7.07 -33.96
C ALA A 593 62.53 -7.72 -32.62
N SER A 594 62.23 -9.01 -32.48
CA SER A 594 62.44 -9.73 -31.25
C SER A 594 63.92 -9.77 -30.90
N ASP A 595 64.28 -9.35 -29.69
CA ASP A 595 65.51 -9.80 -29.03
C ASP A 595 65.23 -9.86 -27.53
N LEU A 596 64.92 -11.06 -27.05
CA LEU A 596 64.78 -11.37 -25.62
C LEU A 596 66.09 -11.84 -24.99
N GLU A 597 67.20 -11.75 -25.71
CA GLU A 597 68.51 -11.76 -25.05
C GLU A 597 68.73 -10.37 -24.46
N CYS A 598 68.87 -10.32 -23.14
CA CYS A 598 69.45 -9.18 -22.47
C CYS A 598 70.97 -9.38 -22.45
N PRO A 599 71.75 -8.87 -23.43
CA PRO A 599 73.10 -8.50 -23.11
C PRO A 599 72.97 -7.23 -22.28
N MET A 600 73.34 -7.34 -20.99
CA MET A 600 73.67 -6.20 -20.15
C MET A 600 74.47 -5.20 -21.00
N PRO A 601 73.98 -3.97 -21.26
CA PRO A 601 74.79 -3.00 -21.97
C PRO A 601 75.95 -2.63 -21.04
N LYS A 602 77.18 -2.89 -21.50
CA LYS A 602 78.35 -2.22 -20.93
C LYS A 602 78.10 -0.72 -21.03
N GLU A 603 78.30 -0.05 -19.91
CA GLU A 603 78.07 1.38 -19.71
C GLU A 603 78.58 2.20 -20.90
N GLN A 604 77.70 3.03 -21.49
CA GLN A 604 78.02 4.36 -22.00
C GLN A 604 76.77 5.06 -22.57
N GLY A 605 76.38 6.16 -21.92
CA GLY A 605 76.11 7.41 -22.64
C GLY A 605 74.73 7.73 -23.22
N ALA A 606 73.60 7.25 -22.68
CA ALA A 606 72.27 7.91 -22.80
C ALA A 606 71.23 7.21 -21.89
N CYS A 607 70.37 7.96 -21.20
CA CYS A 607 69.26 7.39 -20.40
C CYS A 607 68.27 6.68 -21.33
N GLN A 608 68.31 5.34 -21.41
CA GLN A 608 67.37 4.52 -22.20
C GLN A 608 66.00 4.41 -21.52
N CYS A 609 65.48 5.50 -20.96
CA CYS A 609 64.43 5.51 -19.95
C CYS A 609 63.03 5.55 -20.60
N PHE A 610 62.04 4.86 -20.05
CA PHE A 610 60.63 4.99 -20.46
C PHE A 610 59.98 6.07 -19.60
N ASP A 611 59.61 7.20 -20.21
CA ASP A 611 58.97 8.32 -19.53
C ASP A 611 57.52 7.98 -19.17
N LEU A 612 57.27 7.84 -17.87
CA LEU A 612 55.93 7.69 -17.31
C LEU A 612 55.49 9.06 -16.79
N LYS A 613 54.77 9.86 -17.59
CA LYS A 613 54.12 11.06 -17.09
C LYS A 613 52.95 10.67 -16.17
N LEU A 614 53.23 10.41 -14.89
CA LEU A 614 52.21 10.50 -13.86
C LEU A 614 51.97 11.98 -13.57
N VAL A 615 50.71 12.42 -13.62
CA VAL A 615 50.36 13.74 -13.07
C VAL A 615 50.60 13.69 -11.56
N ASN A 616 51.49 14.56 -11.11
CA ASN A 616 51.81 14.89 -9.73
C ASN A 616 50.56 14.86 -8.82
N ILE A 617 50.57 14.04 -7.77
CA ILE A 617 49.60 14.16 -6.66
C ILE A 617 50.40 14.53 -5.39
N PRO A 618 50.47 15.81 -5.04
CA PRO A 618 50.96 16.23 -3.73
C PRO A 618 49.96 15.79 -2.64
N TYR A 619 50.49 15.47 -1.45
CA TYR A 619 49.75 14.98 -0.28
C TYR A 619 48.60 15.88 0.22
N ALA A 620 48.42 17.08 -0.33
CA ALA A 620 47.45 18.09 0.15
C ALA A 620 46.31 18.45 -0.83
N LEU A 621 46.23 17.86 -2.02
CA LEU A 621 45.13 18.15 -2.98
C LEU A 621 44.21 16.93 -3.13
N ARG A 622 43.33 16.76 -2.15
CA ARG A 622 42.21 15.79 -2.18
C ARG A 622 40.93 16.36 -2.77
N GLU A 623 40.95 17.62 -3.20
CA GLU A 623 39.83 18.29 -3.83
C GLU A 623 40.28 18.78 -5.21
N PHE A 624 39.63 18.22 -6.24
CA PHE A 624 39.64 18.67 -7.64
C PHE A 624 41.00 18.72 -8.38
N SER A 625 41.41 17.60 -9.01
CA SER A 625 42.07 17.54 -10.35
C SER A 625 42.83 16.23 -10.68
N SER A 626 42.84 15.21 -9.81
CA SER A 626 43.39 13.87 -10.10
C SER A 626 42.38 12.89 -10.73
N THR A 627 41.18 13.36 -11.02
CA THR A 627 39.98 12.56 -11.23
C THR A 627 39.78 12.01 -12.65
N GLN A 628 40.65 12.26 -13.63
CA GLN A 628 40.37 11.78 -14.98
C GLN A 628 41.11 10.48 -15.33
N PHE A 629 42.41 10.31 -15.06
CA PHE A 629 43.12 9.10 -15.50
C PHE A 629 43.02 7.87 -14.57
N ILE A 630 43.01 8.08 -13.24
CA ILE A 630 42.66 7.03 -12.24
C ILE A 630 41.20 6.60 -12.39
N ARG A 631 40.39 7.50 -12.96
CA ARG A 631 39.11 7.11 -13.52
C ARG A 631 39.34 6.27 -14.77
N THR A 632 39.90 6.80 -15.85
CA THR A 632 39.81 6.18 -17.18
C THR A 632 40.45 4.79 -17.33
N TYR A 633 41.54 4.43 -16.61
CA TYR A 633 42.30 3.21 -16.95
C TYR A 633 42.94 2.40 -15.78
N GLY A 634 42.66 2.71 -14.51
CA GLY A 634 43.21 1.93 -13.39
C GLY A 634 43.08 2.52 -11.98
N ASN A 635 43.26 1.69 -10.95
CA ASN A 635 43.33 2.09 -9.53
C ASN A 635 44.79 2.26 -9.07
N LEU A 636 45.04 2.90 -7.92
CA LEU A 636 46.32 2.93 -7.18
C LEU A 636 47.13 1.61 -7.16
N ARG A 637 46.51 0.43 -7.34
CA ARG A 637 47.18 -0.89 -7.37
C ARG A 637 47.27 -1.58 -8.74
N LEU A 638 46.57 -1.11 -9.78
CA LEU A 638 46.58 -1.74 -11.12
C LEU A 638 46.11 -0.73 -12.17
N SER A 639 46.96 -0.38 -13.14
CA SER A 639 46.62 0.59 -14.20
C SER A 639 47.28 0.28 -15.55
N LEU A 640 46.63 0.71 -16.63
CA LEU A 640 47.19 0.75 -17.98
C LEU A 640 47.85 2.13 -18.24
N PHE A 641 49.09 2.11 -18.71
CA PHE A 641 49.89 3.28 -19.07
C PHE A 641 50.11 3.32 -20.58
N VAL A 642 49.99 4.51 -21.17
CA VAL A 642 50.20 4.75 -22.61
C VAL A 642 51.35 5.74 -22.79
N ARG A 643 52.24 5.47 -23.75
CA ARG A 643 53.47 6.23 -23.98
C ARG A 643 53.20 7.60 -24.61
N GLY A 644 53.69 8.66 -23.97
CA GLY A 644 53.89 9.98 -24.59
C GLY A 644 52.64 10.84 -24.87
N THR A 645 51.47 10.46 -24.37
CA THR A 645 50.28 11.31 -24.35
C THR A 645 50.19 12.05 -23.02
N ASP A 646 49.74 13.31 -23.02
CA ASP A 646 49.07 13.81 -21.82
C ASP A 646 47.92 12.85 -21.57
N ASN A 647 47.81 12.30 -20.36
CA ASN A 647 46.89 11.23 -19.97
C ASN A 647 45.37 11.53 -20.18
N ARG A 648 45.02 12.51 -21.00
CA ARG A 648 43.69 12.77 -21.56
C ARG A 648 43.51 12.01 -22.87
N ILE A 649 43.45 10.68 -22.81
CA ILE A 649 42.88 9.91 -23.92
C ILE A 649 41.37 9.90 -23.71
N THR A 650 40.64 10.67 -24.52
CA THR A 650 39.20 10.47 -24.69
C THR A 650 39.03 9.12 -25.39
N LEU A 651 38.50 8.11 -24.68
CA LEU A 651 38.07 6.86 -25.30
C LEU A 651 37.13 7.18 -26.46
N PRO A 652 37.44 6.78 -27.70
CA PRO A 652 36.47 6.88 -28.79
C PRO A 652 35.24 6.05 -28.39
N GLY A 653 34.02 6.59 -28.59
CA GLY A 653 32.78 5.85 -28.31
C GLY A 653 32.76 4.44 -28.94
N ALA A 654 33.44 4.26 -30.08
CA ALA A 654 33.64 2.98 -30.74
C ALA A 654 34.32 1.90 -29.87
N CYS A 655 35.22 2.26 -28.94
CA CYS A 655 35.86 1.29 -28.03
C CYS A 655 34.90 0.75 -26.97
N LEU A 656 33.81 1.47 -26.66
CA LEU A 656 32.79 1.06 -25.70
C LEU A 656 31.79 0.05 -26.30
N GLU A 657 31.61 0.11 -27.62
CA GLU A 657 30.76 -0.80 -28.39
C GLU A 657 31.49 -2.08 -28.84
N CYS A 658 32.82 -2.08 -28.81
CA CYS A 658 33.62 -3.27 -29.08
C CYS A 658 33.34 -4.38 -28.05
N GLY A 659 33.19 -5.62 -28.51
CA GLY A 659 32.97 -6.79 -27.65
C GLY A 659 31.55 -6.95 -27.12
N ASN A 660 30.59 -6.17 -27.63
CA ASN A 660 29.17 -6.42 -27.38
C ASN A 660 28.75 -7.76 -27.98
N ILE A 661 28.06 -8.56 -27.18
CA ILE A 661 27.58 -9.89 -27.56
C ILE A 661 26.05 -9.93 -27.41
N THR A 662 25.41 -10.91 -28.06
CA THR A 662 23.96 -11.11 -27.89
C THR A 662 23.65 -11.63 -26.49
N PRO A 663 22.42 -11.41 -25.96
CA PRO A 663 22.01 -11.97 -24.67
C PRO A 663 22.20 -13.49 -24.61
N ARG A 664 21.96 -14.19 -25.74
CA ARG A 664 22.21 -15.63 -25.86
C ARG A 664 23.67 -16.01 -25.62
N ALA A 665 24.60 -15.28 -26.23
CA ALA A 665 26.03 -15.50 -26.04
C ALA A 665 26.46 -15.15 -24.61
N ALA A 666 25.86 -14.11 -24.00
CA ALA A 666 26.10 -13.78 -22.60
C ALA A 666 25.65 -14.91 -21.65
N VAL A 667 24.45 -15.46 -21.85
CA VAL A 667 23.96 -16.63 -21.08
C VAL A 667 24.89 -17.84 -21.25
N GLN A 668 25.33 -18.13 -22.48
CA GLN A 668 26.29 -19.22 -22.72
C GLN A 668 27.62 -19.00 -21.99
N HIS A 669 28.12 -17.75 -21.96
CA HIS A 669 29.32 -17.41 -21.22
C HIS A 669 29.14 -17.62 -19.71
N LEU A 670 28.00 -17.18 -19.14
CA LEU A 670 27.67 -17.39 -17.72
C LEU A 670 27.63 -18.87 -17.34
N LEU A 671 27.12 -19.74 -18.23
CA LEU A 671 27.08 -21.19 -18.02
C LEU A 671 28.47 -21.84 -18.12
N GLN A 672 29.32 -21.36 -19.02
CA GLN A 672 30.66 -21.92 -19.26
C GLN A 672 31.69 -21.43 -18.24
N ARG A 673 31.55 -20.20 -17.74
CA ARG A 673 32.48 -19.54 -16.82
C ARG A 673 31.72 -18.94 -15.65
N PRO A 674 31.64 -19.64 -14.49
CA PRO A 674 30.88 -19.15 -13.37
C PRO A 674 31.45 -17.81 -12.87
N ILE A 675 30.56 -16.83 -12.74
CA ILE A 675 30.90 -15.51 -12.20
C ILE A 675 30.93 -15.56 -10.67
N CYS A 676 31.86 -14.84 -10.06
CA CYS A 676 31.88 -14.65 -8.62
C CYS A 676 30.72 -13.75 -8.16
N LYS A 677 29.80 -14.30 -7.35
CA LYS A 677 28.63 -13.59 -6.76
C LYS A 677 29.00 -12.22 -6.18
N GLU A 678 30.05 -12.16 -5.37
CA GLU A 678 30.49 -10.92 -4.72
C GLU A 678 30.93 -9.85 -5.72
N ARG A 679 31.49 -10.24 -6.86
CA ARG A 679 31.95 -9.29 -7.88
C ARG A 679 30.80 -8.78 -8.72
N LEU A 680 29.85 -9.64 -9.06
CA LEU A 680 28.63 -9.26 -9.77
C LEU A 680 27.82 -8.28 -8.92
N ASP A 681 27.57 -8.61 -7.67
CA ASP A 681 26.81 -7.74 -6.76
C ASP A 681 27.51 -6.38 -6.57
N ARG A 682 28.84 -6.39 -6.37
CA ARG A 682 29.62 -5.15 -6.30
C ARG A 682 29.63 -4.36 -7.60
N TYR A 683 29.65 -5.00 -8.77
CA TYR A 683 29.53 -4.33 -10.06
C TYR A 683 28.17 -3.62 -10.18
N LEU A 684 27.08 -4.33 -9.85
CA LEU A 684 25.71 -3.79 -9.88
C LEU A 684 25.49 -2.65 -8.87
N ASP A 685 26.12 -2.71 -7.70
CA ASP A 685 26.11 -1.62 -6.72
C ASP A 685 26.95 -0.41 -7.20
N ALA A 686 28.03 -0.65 -7.94
CA ALA A 686 28.90 0.41 -8.43
C ALA A 686 28.27 1.25 -9.56
N ILE A 687 27.65 0.58 -10.52
CA ILE A 687 27.01 1.24 -11.67
C ILE A 687 25.82 2.10 -11.23
N SER A 688 25.20 1.79 -10.08
CA SER A 688 24.12 2.59 -9.51
C SER A 688 24.65 3.65 -8.54
N SER A 689 25.51 3.32 -7.57
CA SER A 689 25.81 4.22 -6.45
C SER A 689 26.88 5.29 -6.70
N ARG A 690 27.61 5.24 -7.84
CA ARG A 690 28.82 6.05 -8.11
C ARG A 690 29.86 6.05 -6.96
N THR A 691 29.76 5.11 -6.02
CA THR A 691 30.66 5.09 -4.87
C THR A 691 32.07 4.71 -5.30
N LEU A 692 33.07 5.41 -4.75
CA LEU A 692 34.49 5.04 -4.88
C LEU A 692 34.69 3.68 -4.21
N ILE A 693 34.57 2.61 -4.99
CA ILE A 693 34.88 1.27 -4.55
C ILE A 693 36.40 1.22 -4.27
N ASN A 694 36.78 1.02 -3.01
CA ASN A 694 38.17 0.75 -2.62
C ASN A 694 38.68 -0.61 -3.15
N ASP A 695 37.82 -1.44 -3.75
CA ASP A 695 38.24 -2.62 -4.49
C ASP A 695 38.69 -2.22 -5.91
N ALA A 696 40.00 -2.07 -6.04
CA ALA A 696 40.74 -1.79 -7.27
C ALA A 696 40.33 -2.65 -8.47
N ARG A 697 39.74 -3.83 -8.24
CA ARG A 697 39.44 -4.79 -9.30
C ARG A 697 38.22 -4.40 -10.14
N ILE A 698 37.22 -3.76 -9.54
CA ILE A 698 35.93 -3.53 -10.21
C ILE A 698 35.86 -2.14 -10.87
N SER A 699 36.55 -1.15 -10.30
CA SER A 699 36.56 0.25 -10.79
C SER A 699 36.91 0.40 -12.27
N VAL A 700 37.78 -0.48 -12.79
CA VAL A 700 38.23 -0.47 -14.19
C VAL A 700 37.09 -0.75 -15.18
N PHE A 701 36.01 -1.41 -14.76
CA PHE A 701 34.92 -1.87 -15.64
C PHE A 701 33.73 -0.91 -15.76
N ILE A 702 33.66 0.12 -14.91
CA ILE A 702 32.42 0.86 -14.63
C ILE A 702 32.35 2.24 -15.31
N GLU A 703 33.51 2.84 -15.60
CA GLU A 703 33.73 4.24 -16.00
C GLU A 703 32.79 4.83 -17.06
N SER A 704 32.30 4.01 -17.99
CA SER A 704 31.42 4.43 -19.09
C SER A 704 30.03 3.78 -19.02
N ARG A 705 29.69 3.11 -17.92
CA ARG A 705 28.52 2.22 -17.79
C ARG A 705 27.62 2.59 -16.61
N PHE A 706 27.78 3.79 -16.06
CA PHE A 706 26.95 4.28 -14.97
C PHE A 706 25.50 4.47 -15.41
N ILE A 707 24.58 4.13 -14.52
CA ILE A 707 23.18 4.46 -14.66
C ILE A 707 23.03 5.96 -14.35
N PRO A 708 22.39 6.76 -15.24
CA PRO A 708 22.07 8.15 -14.94
C PRO A 708 21.28 8.28 -13.63
N GLU A 709 21.45 9.40 -12.94
CA GLU A 709 20.89 9.58 -11.59
C GLU A 709 19.36 9.45 -11.55
N ASP A 710 18.67 10.02 -12.54
CA ASP A 710 17.21 9.96 -12.65
C ASP A 710 16.72 8.53 -12.97
N SER A 711 17.40 7.82 -13.88
CA SER A 711 17.11 6.40 -14.14
C SER A 711 17.32 5.52 -12.92
N ARG A 712 18.37 5.80 -12.14
CA ARG A 712 18.63 5.11 -10.89
C ARG A 712 17.52 5.37 -9.88
N LEU A 713 17.11 6.63 -9.68
CA LEU A 713 15.97 6.99 -8.83
C LEU A 713 14.70 6.25 -9.25
N ALA A 714 14.44 6.12 -10.54
CA ALA A 714 13.30 5.36 -11.04
C ALA A 714 13.40 3.85 -10.75
N LEU A 715 14.59 3.24 -10.89
CA LEU A 715 14.82 1.82 -10.56
C LEU A 715 14.64 1.54 -9.06
N ASP A 716 15.18 2.41 -8.21
CA ASP A 716 15.01 2.32 -6.76
C ASP A 716 13.55 2.55 -6.36
N ALA A 717 12.86 3.50 -6.99
CA ALA A 717 11.43 3.72 -6.80
C ALA A 717 10.60 2.49 -7.18
N LEU A 718 10.91 1.84 -8.30
CA LEU A 718 10.25 0.58 -8.69
C LEU A 718 10.49 -0.52 -7.66
N TYR A 719 11.69 -0.62 -7.11
CA TYR A 719 12.00 -1.56 -6.03
C TYR A 719 11.19 -1.27 -4.77
N PHE A 720 11.14 -0.03 -4.29
CA PHE A 720 10.36 0.33 -3.11
C PHE A 720 8.86 0.13 -3.32
N ALA A 721 8.33 0.46 -4.49
CA ALA A 721 6.95 0.14 -4.85
C ALA A 721 6.69 -1.37 -4.82
N THR A 722 7.63 -2.19 -5.32
CA THR A 722 7.51 -3.65 -5.29
C THR A 722 7.46 -4.19 -3.86
N VAL A 723 8.31 -3.67 -2.98
CA VAL A 723 8.28 -4.05 -1.56
C VAL A 723 6.98 -3.60 -0.89
N LEU A 724 6.53 -2.38 -1.13
CA LEU A 724 5.29 -1.86 -0.55
C LEU A 724 4.08 -2.70 -0.98
N TYR A 725 3.92 -2.95 -2.28
CA TYR A 725 2.80 -3.72 -2.83
C TYR A 725 2.85 -5.21 -2.48
N SER A 726 4.00 -5.75 -2.05
CA SER A 726 4.08 -7.13 -1.55
C SER A 726 3.22 -7.35 -0.30
N TYR A 727 2.93 -6.29 0.46
CA TYR A 727 2.06 -6.31 1.65
C TYR A 727 0.60 -5.94 1.33
N LEU A 728 0.29 -5.55 0.08
CA LEU A 728 -1.02 -5.06 -0.35
C LEU A 728 -1.74 -6.10 -1.23
N GLY A 729 -2.02 -7.27 -0.66
CA GLY A 729 -2.62 -8.40 -1.37
C GLY A 729 -3.84 -8.03 -2.23
N GLY A 730 -3.79 -8.36 -3.52
CA GLY A 730 -4.86 -8.08 -4.48
C GLY A 730 -4.97 -6.64 -4.96
N SER A 731 -4.06 -5.73 -4.56
CA SER A 731 -4.02 -4.37 -5.10
C SER A 731 -3.61 -4.34 -6.57
N THR A 732 -4.26 -3.47 -7.33
CA THR A 732 -4.02 -3.27 -8.75
C THR A 732 -3.63 -1.82 -9.05
N ILE A 733 -2.88 -1.65 -10.13
CA ILE A 733 -2.21 -0.43 -10.57
C ILE A 733 -2.78 -0.05 -11.93
N MET A 734 -2.85 1.24 -12.21
CA MET A 734 -3.33 1.73 -13.49
C MET A 734 -2.20 1.74 -14.53
N PRO A 735 -2.25 0.92 -15.61
CA PRO A 735 -1.16 0.80 -16.58
C PRO A 735 -0.79 2.12 -17.24
N GLY A 736 -1.69 3.10 -17.31
CA GLY A 736 -1.40 4.44 -17.84
C GLY A 736 -0.23 5.15 -17.14
N ILE A 737 0.12 4.75 -15.91
CA ILE A 737 1.24 5.32 -15.15
C ILE A 737 2.59 5.21 -15.88
N VAL A 738 2.77 4.18 -16.71
CA VAL A 738 4.05 3.92 -17.39
C VAL A 738 4.37 4.95 -18.48
N SER A 739 3.40 5.77 -18.87
CA SER A 739 3.60 6.86 -19.83
C SER A 739 4.27 8.08 -19.18
N LYS A 740 4.47 8.09 -17.85
CA LYS A 740 5.08 9.18 -17.10
C LYS A 740 6.43 8.72 -16.51
N PRO A 741 7.46 9.58 -16.45
CA PRO A 741 8.72 9.20 -15.84
C PRO A 741 8.59 9.02 -14.32
N LEU A 742 8.95 7.84 -13.81
CA LEU A 742 8.75 7.49 -12.40
C LEU A 742 9.60 8.36 -11.45
N HIS A 743 10.79 8.78 -11.87
CA HIS A 743 11.66 9.67 -11.09
C HIS A 743 11.07 11.06 -10.83
N LYS A 744 10.03 11.48 -11.58
CA LYS A 744 9.31 12.75 -11.37
C LYS A 744 8.14 12.62 -10.40
N ALA A 745 7.87 11.42 -9.87
CA ALA A 745 6.86 11.24 -8.86
C ALA A 745 7.28 11.96 -7.57
N ARG A 746 6.35 12.68 -6.93
CA ARG A 746 6.63 13.50 -5.73
C ARG A 746 7.02 12.67 -4.50
N TRP A 747 6.60 11.40 -4.46
CA TRP A 747 6.98 10.47 -3.41
C TRP A 747 8.39 9.90 -3.60
N VAL A 748 9.03 10.12 -4.76
CA VAL A 748 10.41 9.70 -5.01
C VAL A 748 11.34 10.81 -4.53
N THR A 749 12.17 10.49 -3.54
CA THR A 749 13.08 11.44 -2.89
C THR A 749 14.54 11.01 -3.00
N THR A 750 15.43 11.98 -3.05
CA THR A 750 16.88 11.76 -2.95
C THR A 750 17.32 11.43 -1.52
N ARG A 751 16.44 11.62 -0.50
CA ARG A 751 16.72 11.29 0.92
C ARG A 751 17.12 9.83 1.14
N TRP A 752 16.71 8.92 0.26
CA TRP A 752 17.16 7.52 0.27
C TRP A 752 18.70 7.37 0.28
N TYR A 753 19.43 8.41 -0.12
CA TYR A 753 20.89 8.45 -0.21
C TYR A 753 21.58 9.30 0.87
N GLY A 754 20.82 10.02 1.72
CA GLY A 754 21.33 10.95 2.75
C GLY A 754 21.78 12.30 2.18
N GLU A 755 21.66 13.39 2.96
CA GLU A 755 21.93 14.76 2.51
C GLU A 755 23.41 15.10 2.28
N ASP A 756 24.36 14.22 2.59
CA ASP A 756 25.79 14.46 2.35
C ASP A 756 26.42 13.38 1.46
N GLY A 757 26.42 13.63 0.15
CA GLY A 757 27.04 12.80 -0.88
C GLY A 757 28.55 12.56 -0.76
N PHE A 758 29.22 13.02 0.30
CA PHE A 758 30.69 12.98 0.44
C PHE A 758 31.25 12.26 1.68
N TYR A 759 30.45 11.79 2.66
CA TYR A 759 31.00 11.20 3.91
C TYR A 759 30.66 9.74 4.21
N ARG A 760 30.21 8.95 3.22
CA ARG A 760 29.94 7.50 3.44
C ARG A 760 31.19 6.66 3.75
N ALA A 761 32.39 7.20 3.58
CA ALA A 761 33.65 6.49 3.82
C ALA A 761 34.05 6.36 5.31
N LYS A 762 33.52 7.20 6.22
CA LYS A 762 33.80 7.11 7.68
C LYS A 762 32.82 6.21 8.43
N ALA A 763 31.66 5.93 7.84
CA ALA A 763 30.65 4.99 8.34
C ALA A 763 31.02 3.50 8.17
N LYS A 764 32.30 3.15 8.00
CA LYS A 764 32.74 1.75 7.85
C LYS A 764 33.14 1.06 9.16
N LYS A 765 33.06 1.73 10.30
CA LYS A 765 33.48 1.17 11.61
C LYS A 765 32.36 0.92 12.63
N ILE A 766 31.09 1.24 12.32
CA ILE A 766 29.97 1.12 13.29
C ILE A 766 28.83 0.20 12.81
N TYR A 767 28.81 -0.23 11.54
CA TYR A 767 27.65 -0.94 10.98
C TYR A 767 27.93 -2.43 10.75
N GLN A 768 27.98 -3.18 11.85
CA GLN A 768 27.59 -4.59 11.87
C GLN A 768 26.35 -4.67 12.76
N VAL A 769 25.14 -4.73 12.17
CA VAL A 769 23.93 -5.40 12.69
C VAL A 769 22.92 -5.48 11.53
N GLU A 770 22.16 -6.57 11.53
CA GLU A 770 21.11 -7.02 10.62
C GLU A 770 20.03 -5.97 10.30
N ASP A 771 19.34 -6.18 9.16
CA ASP A 771 18.17 -5.42 8.67
C ASP A 771 18.33 -3.91 8.45
N LYS A 772 18.92 -3.53 7.30
CA LYS A 772 18.77 -2.18 6.73
C LYS A 772 17.28 -1.86 6.52
N LYS A 773 16.69 -1.06 7.42
CA LYS A 773 15.37 -0.43 7.28
C LYS A 773 15.28 0.30 5.93
N ILE A 774 14.21 0.01 5.18
CA ILE A 774 13.86 0.75 3.95
C ILE A 774 13.56 2.22 4.34
N PRO A 775 14.13 3.21 3.66
CA PRO A 775 14.00 4.62 4.02
C PRO A 775 12.71 5.25 3.48
N LEU A 776 11.60 4.50 3.48
CA LEU A 776 10.28 4.99 3.05
C LEU A 776 9.49 5.40 4.29
N SER A 777 8.93 6.59 4.26
CA SER A 777 8.00 7.10 5.28
C SER A 777 6.57 6.63 5.00
N ARG A 778 5.70 6.77 6.01
CA ARG A 778 4.25 6.50 5.88
C ARG A 778 3.61 7.35 4.79
N GLN A 779 3.98 8.63 4.74
CA GLN A 779 3.44 9.61 3.81
C GLN A 779 3.83 9.26 2.37
N GLU A 780 5.10 8.91 2.14
CA GLU A 780 5.58 8.46 0.83
C GLU A 780 4.90 7.16 0.39
N ALA A 781 4.62 6.24 1.34
CA ALA A 781 3.88 5.03 1.05
C ALA A 781 2.44 5.34 0.57
N PHE A 782 1.70 6.22 1.25
CA PHE A 782 0.35 6.62 0.80
C PHE A 782 0.39 7.34 -0.54
N ALA A 783 1.33 8.27 -0.74
CA ALA A 783 1.50 8.97 -2.02
C ALA A 783 1.87 8.01 -3.16
N CYS A 784 2.70 6.99 -2.89
CA CYS A 784 3.03 5.92 -3.84
C CYS A 784 1.78 5.13 -4.26
N ILE A 785 0.98 4.66 -3.28
CA ILE A 785 -0.24 3.88 -3.56
C ILE A 785 -1.26 4.73 -4.32
N ALA A 786 -1.46 5.99 -3.94
CA ALA A 786 -2.37 6.91 -4.62
C ALA A 786 -1.93 7.16 -6.08
N HIS A 787 -0.63 7.39 -6.31
CA HIS A 787 -0.08 7.68 -7.63
C HIS A 787 -0.16 6.46 -8.56
N LEU A 788 0.29 5.29 -8.11
CA LEU A 788 0.25 4.05 -8.91
C LEU A 788 -1.18 3.53 -9.08
N GLY A 789 -2.01 3.62 -8.04
CA GLY A 789 -3.41 3.18 -8.07
C GLY A 789 -4.28 3.99 -9.03
N SER A 790 -4.13 5.31 -9.05
CA SER A 790 -4.94 6.18 -9.93
C SER A 790 -4.29 6.45 -11.29
N GLY A 791 -2.97 6.32 -11.41
CA GLY A 791 -2.19 6.75 -12.57
C GLY A 791 -2.02 8.27 -12.71
N GLN A 792 -2.63 9.07 -11.83
CA GLN A 792 -2.69 10.53 -11.95
C GLN A 792 -2.45 11.30 -10.64
N ALA A 793 -2.89 10.79 -9.49
CA ALA A 793 -2.79 11.46 -8.20
C ALA A 793 -1.34 11.46 -7.66
N ASN A 794 -0.52 12.38 -8.17
CA ASN A 794 0.85 12.61 -7.74
C ASN A 794 0.88 13.63 -6.58
N ILE A 795 0.53 13.17 -5.38
CA ILE A 795 0.36 14.00 -4.17
C ILE A 795 1.74 14.26 -3.53
N ASP A 796 1.93 15.45 -2.94
CA ASP A 796 3.13 15.73 -2.14
C ASP A 796 3.04 14.97 -0.80
N PRO A 797 4.02 14.14 -0.44
CA PRO A 797 4.02 13.43 0.84
C PRO A 797 3.85 14.37 2.06
N ASN A 798 4.32 15.62 2.00
CA ASN A 798 4.18 16.55 3.13
C ASN A 798 2.70 16.88 3.43
N ASP A 799 1.82 16.84 2.42
CA ASP A 799 0.38 17.07 2.59
C ASP A 799 -0.33 15.89 3.31
N LEU A 800 0.38 14.76 3.52
CA LEU A 800 -0.17 13.52 4.07
C LEU A 800 0.31 13.22 5.50
N GLU A 801 0.88 14.20 6.20
CA GLU A 801 1.45 14.02 7.54
C GLU A 801 0.44 13.44 8.55
N SER A 802 -0.80 13.92 8.53
CA SER A 802 -1.87 13.47 9.43
C SER A 802 -2.68 12.27 8.89
N THR A 803 -2.32 11.72 7.72
CA THR A 803 -3.11 10.67 7.04
C THR A 803 -2.91 9.29 7.68
N LEU A 804 -3.94 8.79 8.38
CA LEU A 804 -3.93 7.48 9.02
C LEU A 804 -4.34 6.34 8.08
N ALA A 805 -5.16 6.64 7.07
CA ALA A 805 -5.60 5.69 6.06
C ALA A 805 -6.01 6.39 4.75
N MET A 806 -6.14 5.61 3.69
CA MET A 806 -6.61 6.05 2.37
C MET A 806 -7.66 5.07 1.86
N CYS A 807 -8.80 5.56 1.40
CA CYS A 807 -9.86 4.77 0.79
C CYS A 807 -9.94 5.08 -0.72
N THR A 808 -9.95 4.03 -1.55
CA THR A 808 -10.15 4.15 -3.00
C THR A 808 -10.78 2.86 -3.54
N GLU A 809 -11.74 2.99 -4.46
CA GLU A 809 -12.47 1.88 -5.07
C GLU A 809 -13.09 0.91 -4.03
N ASN A 810 -12.56 -0.31 -3.90
CA ASN A 810 -12.98 -1.33 -2.94
C ASN A 810 -11.93 -1.60 -1.84
N SER A 811 -10.99 -0.68 -1.66
CA SER A 811 -9.82 -0.87 -0.80
C SER A 811 -9.66 0.28 0.20
N ILE A 812 -9.45 -0.09 1.47
CA ILE A 812 -9.01 0.83 2.52
C ILE A 812 -7.58 0.45 2.89
N PHE A 813 -6.65 1.35 2.60
CA PHE A 813 -5.23 1.25 2.94
C PHE A 813 -5.01 1.92 4.28
N VAL A 814 -4.65 1.18 5.31
CA VAL A 814 -4.50 1.69 6.68
C VAL A 814 -3.05 1.56 7.12
N ALA A 815 -2.49 2.59 7.76
CA ALA A 815 -1.17 2.49 8.36
C ALA A 815 -1.15 1.34 9.37
N ALA A 816 -0.18 0.43 9.27
CA ALA A 816 -0.17 -0.80 10.08
C ALA A 816 -0.11 -0.50 11.59
N ALA A 817 0.45 0.65 11.99
CA ALA A 817 0.46 1.13 13.38
C ALA A 817 -0.95 1.33 13.97
N VAL A 818 -1.94 1.69 13.15
CA VAL A 818 -3.35 1.87 13.58
C VAL A 818 -4.02 0.54 13.90
N LEU A 819 -3.54 -0.56 13.32
CA LEU A 819 -4.13 -1.90 13.42
C LEU A 819 -3.25 -2.88 14.21
N SER A 820 -2.37 -2.37 15.08
CA SER A 820 -1.41 -3.21 15.77
C SER A 820 -1.11 -2.76 17.18
N ASP A 821 -0.50 -3.67 17.92
CA ASP A 821 0.02 -3.37 19.24
C ASP A 821 1.13 -2.29 19.19
N PRO A 822 1.12 -1.30 20.11
CA PRO A 822 2.21 -0.34 20.23
C PRO A 822 3.59 -0.98 20.50
N ALA A 823 3.65 -2.20 21.04
CA ALA A 823 4.89 -2.95 21.21
C ALA A 823 5.40 -3.67 19.95
N ALA A 824 4.57 -3.78 18.91
CA ALA A 824 4.95 -4.53 17.71
C ALA A 824 6.02 -3.79 16.89
N PRO A 825 7.08 -4.48 16.41
CA PRO A 825 8.11 -3.88 15.58
C PRO A 825 7.59 -3.63 14.16
N ILE A 826 6.94 -2.49 13.97
CA ILE A 826 6.32 -2.10 12.69
C ILE A 826 7.10 -0.95 12.08
N ASN A 827 7.49 -1.13 10.82
CA ASN A 827 8.10 -0.07 10.01
C ASN A 827 7.05 0.96 9.62
N GLU A 828 7.44 2.23 9.55
CA GLU A 828 6.51 3.35 9.30
C GLU A 828 5.78 3.25 7.95
N TYR A 829 6.45 2.72 6.92
CA TYR A 829 5.86 2.53 5.59
C TYR A 829 4.93 1.31 5.47
N ASN A 830 4.78 0.50 6.53
CA ASN A 830 3.92 -0.68 6.45
C ASN A 830 2.45 -0.23 6.39
N ILE A 831 1.82 -0.48 5.25
CA ILE A 831 0.39 -0.25 5.01
C ILE A 831 -0.31 -1.60 4.88
N ARG A 832 -1.48 -1.75 5.49
CA ARG A 832 -2.35 -2.92 5.35
C ARG A 832 -3.54 -2.57 4.47
N ARG A 833 -3.91 -3.48 3.58
CA ARG A 833 -5.13 -3.35 2.77
C ARG A 833 -6.29 -4.09 3.46
N LEU A 834 -7.40 -3.39 3.65
CA LEU A 834 -8.69 -3.94 4.00
C LEU A 834 -9.62 -3.85 2.78
N VAL A 835 -10.49 -4.84 2.59
CA VAL A 835 -11.52 -4.80 1.54
C VAL A 835 -12.71 -4.00 2.06
N GLY A 836 -13.07 -2.92 1.38
CA GLY A 836 -14.17 -2.03 1.78
C GLY A 836 -14.09 -0.64 1.15
N ASN A 837 -15.17 0.14 1.26
CA ASN A 837 -15.22 1.55 0.86
C ASN A 837 -16.07 2.33 1.87
N ILE A 838 -15.73 3.60 2.09
CA ILE A 838 -16.48 4.55 2.92
C ILE A 838 -17.63 5.26 2.18
N GLY A 839 -17.93 4.86 0.94
CA GLY A 839 -19.06 5.38 0.15
C GLY A 839 -18.84 6.76 -0.46
N ARG A 840 -17.60 7.26 -0.52
CA ARG A 840 -17.25 8.57 -1.09
C ARG A 840 -16.65 8.42 -2.50
N LYS A 841 -16.85 9.43 -3.35
CA LYS A 841 -16.28 9.49 -4.70
C LYS A 841 -14.78 9.84 -4.62
N GLY A 842 -13.99 9.33 -5.56
CA GLY A 842 -12.55 9.59 -5.63
C GLY A 842 -11.72 8.86 -4.57
N ILE A 843 -10.54 9.39 -4.28
CA ILE A 843 -9.62 8.95 -3.22
C ILE A 843 -9.88 9.78 -1.97
N SER A 844 -10.19 9.11 -0.86
CA SER A 844 -10.38 9.75 0.44
C SER A 844 -9.21 9.45 1.37
N MET A 845 -8.42 10.47 1.69
CA MET A 845 -7.36 10.43 2.69
C MET A 845 -7.98 10.69 4.08
N LEU A 846 -8.00 9.66 4.91
CA LEU A 846 -8.53 9.72 6.26
C LEU A 846 -7.47 10.34 7.18
N ILE A 847 -7.81 11.44 7.84
CA ILE A 847 -6.91 12.15 8.78
C ILE A 847 -7.47 12.09 10.20
N ALA A 848 -6.58 12.10 11.19
CA ALA A 848 -6.97 12.18 12.60
C ALA A 848 -7.56 13.58 12.92
N PRO A 849 -8.48 13.70 13.88
CA PRO A 849 -9.00 14.99 14.33
C PRO A 849 -7.89 15.80 14.98
N ARG A 850 -7.91 17.13 14.78
CA ARG A 850 -6.88 18.02 15.35
C ARG A 850 -6.88 18.06 16.88
N ASN A 851 -8.06 17.97 17.48
CA ASN A 851 -8.27 18.05 18.92
C ASN A 851 -9.03 16.80 19.38
N PRO A 852 -8.33 15.65 19.55
CA PRO A 852 -8.96 14.44 20.05
C PRO A 852 -9.47 14.67 21.48
N GLN A 853 -10.73 14.31 21.75
CA GLN A 853 -11.36 14.52 23.05
C GLN A 853 -11.12 13.33 23.98
N ILE A 854 -11.05 13.59 25.28
CA ILE A 854 -10.94 12.54 26.31
C ILE A 854 -12.07 12.78 27.31
N ARG A 855 -12.73 11.71 27.75
CA ARG A 855 -13.79 11.78 28.76
C ARG A 855 -13.29 12.52 30.01
N PRO A 856 -14.07 13.48 30.55
CA PRO A 856 -13.72 14.16 31.79
C PRO A 856 -13.73 13.18 32.97
N LEU A 857 -13.00 13.54 34.04
CA LEU A 857 -13.06 12.79 35.29
C LEU A 857 -14.46 12.85 35.88
N GLN A 858 -14.90 11.76 36.49
CA GLN A 858 -16.17 11.70 37.22
C GLN A 858 -15.92 12.04 38.70
N ASP A 859 -16.77 12.88 39.29
CA ASP A 859 -16.67 13.30 40.70
C ASP A 859 -17.26 12.26 41.68
N ASP A 860 -16.98 10.97 41.46
CA ASP A 860 -17.42 9.88 42.35
C ASP A 860 -16.23 9.06 42.86
N HIS A 861 -15.87 9.27 44.13
CA HIS A 861 -14.77 8.60 44.82
C HIS A 861 -14.88 7.06 44.87
N ARG A 862 -16.05 6.49 44.55
CA ARG A 862 -16.27 5.03 44.58
C ARG A 862 -15.81 4.32 43.31
N ILE A 863 -15.51 5.07 42.24
CA ILE A 863 -15.21 4.51 40.92
C ILE A 863 -13.71 4.17 40.77
N VAL A 864 -12.85 4.94 41.43
CA VAL A 864 -11.39 4.76 41.41
C VAL A 864 -10.96 4.07 42.72
N ASN A 865 -10.51 2.81 42.64
CA ASN A 865 -10.13 2.02 43.82
C ASN A 865 -8.62 2.01 44.06
N HIS A 866 -7.82 1.90 42.98
CA HIS A 866 -6.36 1.78 43.06
C HIS A 866 -5.92 0.64 43.98
N ALA A 867 -6.44 -0.56 43.72
CA ALA A 867 -6.06 -1.74 44.49
C ALA A 867 -4.57 -2.07 44.30
N PRO A 868 -3.90 -2.65 45.32
CA PRO A 868 -2.54 -3.17 45.16
C PRO A 868 -2.47 -4.23 44.05
N TYR A 869 -1.43 -4.18 43.23
CA TYR A 869 -1.24 -5.11 42.14
C TYR A 869 -1.01 -6.54 42.66
N ASP A 870 -1.94 -7.43 42.34
CA ASP A 870 -1.95 -8.82 42.80
C ASP A 870 -0.98 -9.75 42.05
N LEU A 871 -0.09 -9.19 41.23
CA LEU A 871 0.90 -9.89 40.43
C LEU A 871 0.32 -10.83 39.36
N LYS A 872 -1.00 -10.77 39.12
CA LYS A 872 -1.65 -11.54 38.06
C LYS A 872 -1.71 -10.77 36.76
N ARG A 873 -1.63 -11.51 35.65
CA ARG A 873 -1.71 -10.97 34.29
C ARG A 873 -3.07 -11.33 33.70
N GLU A 874 -4.04 -10.46 33.95
CA GLU A 874 -5.42 -10.60 33.50
C GLU A 874 -5.73 -9.65 32.34
N ASN A 875 -6.88 -9.85 31.71
CA ASN A 875 -7.43 -8.92 30.72
C ASN A 875 -8.73 -8.34 31.29
N ASN A 876 -8.64 -7.21 31.97
CA ASN A 876 -9.79 -6.55 32.58
C ASN A 876 -10.53 -5.61 31.62
N PHE A 877 -10.03 -5.50 30.38
CA PHE A 877 -10.52 -4.62 29.33
C PHE A 877 -11.11 -5.41 28.14
N SER A 878 -11.67 -6.59 28.39
CA SER A 878 -12.14 -7.50 27.33
C SER A 878 -13.26 -6.92 26.45
N ASP A 879 -14.01 -5.95 26.96
CA ASP A 879 -15.12 -5.29 26.27
C ASP A 879 -14.71 -3.98 25.59
N THR A 880 -13.41 -3.70 25.51
CA THR A 880 -12.88 -2.53 24.81
C THR A 880 -12.92 -2.73 23.29
N SER A 881 -13.44 -1.73 22.58
CA SER A 881 -13.49 -1.68 21.12
C SER A 881 -13.00 -0.35 20.55
N LEU A 882 -12.51 -0.38 19.30
CA LEU A 882 -12.17 0.81 18.53
C LEU A 882 -13.22 1.05 17.46
N HIS A 883 -13.71 2.28 17.35
CA HIS A 883 -14.74 2.69 16.41
C HIS A 883 -14.22 3.82 15.52
N LEU A 884 -14.23 3.59 14.21
CA LEU A 884 -13.94 4.63 13.22
C LEU A 884 -15.25 5.32 12.82
N SER A 885 -15.31 6.63 12.96
CA SER A 885 -16.38 7.49 12.44
C SER A 885 -15.82 8.62 11.56
N PHE A 886 -16.69 9.26 10.78
CA PHE A 886 -16.30 10.36 9.90
C PHE A 886 -17.08 11.61 10.23
N THR A 887 -16.44 12.77 10.14
CA THR A 887 -17.14 14.06 10.21
C THR A 887 -17.58 14.49 8.81
N ASN A 888 -18.40 15.54 8.74
CA ASN A 888 -18.78 16.18 7.49
C ASN A 888 -17.66 17.08 6.92
N TRP A 889 -16.54 17.22 7.64
CA TRP A 889 -15.42 18.03 7.19
C TRP A 889 -14.65 17.33 6.06
N THR A 890 -14.51 18.04 4.94
CA THR A 890 -13.72 17.59 3.79
C THR A 890 -12.91 18.73 3.22
N LEU A 891 -11.66 18.45 2.87
CA LEU A 891 -10.79 19.41 2.19
C LEU A 891 -10.22 18.76 0.92
N PRO A 892 -10.45 19.32 -0.27
CA PRO A 892 -9.82 18.79 -1.47
C PRO A 892 -8.31 19.06 -1.48
N LEU A 893 -7.53 18.08 -1.95
CA LEU A 893 -6.09 18.23 -2.17
C LEU A 893 -5.82 18.59 -3.63
N ALA A 894 -4.91 19.55 -3.84
CA ALA A 894 -4.49 19.93 -5.18
C ALA A 894 -3.59 18.83 -5.79
N THR A 895 -4.09 18.14 -6.82
CA THR A 895 -3.29 17.24 -7.65
C THR A 895 -2.71 17.97 -8.86
N THR A 896 -1.45 17.71 -9.22
CA THR A 896 -0.84 18.32 -10.41
C THR A 896 -1.54 17.87 -11.69
N GLY A 897 -1.99 18.82 -12.51
CA GLY A 897 -2.49 18.57 -13.87
C GLY A 897 -4.02 18.61 -14.04
N THR A 898 -4.78 18.80 -12.97
CA THR A 898 -6.24 18.96 -13.05
C THR A 898 -6.62 20.43 -13.13
N GLN A 899 -6.68 20.99 -14.35
CA GLN A 899 -7.60 22.10 -14.68
C GLN A 899 -9.04 21.56 -14.88
N THR A 900 -9.37 20.43 -14.25
CA THR A 900 -10.69 19.81 -14.29
C THR A 900 -11.47 20.24 -13.06
N ILE A 901 -12.76 20.49 -13.25
CA ILE A 901 -13.70 20.95 -12.20
C ILE A 901 -13.88 19.85 -11.13
N ASP A 902 -13.68 18.58 -11.50
CA ASP A 902 -13.74 17.44 -10.60
C ASP A 902 -12.38 17.19 -9.94
N GLN A 903 -12.33 17.37 -8.62
CA GLN A 903 -11.19 17.00 -7.78
C GLN A 903 -11.33 15.54 -7.34
N ASP A 904 -10.29 14.72 -7.57
CA ASP A 904 -10.37 13.28 -7.29
C ASP A 904 -9.80 12.87 -5.93
N VAL A 905 -9.26 13.81 -5.14
CA VAL A 905 -8.60 13.51 -3.85
C VAL A 905 -9.10 14.44 -2.76
N TYR A 906 -9.58 13.87 -1.66
CA TYR A 906 -10.13 14.60 -0.52
C TYR A 906 -9.49 14.15 0.79
N LEU A 907 -9.12 15.09 1.66
CA LEU A 907 -8.96 14.82 3.08
C LEU A 907 -10.34 14.70 3.72
N VAL A 908 -10.52 13.65 4.51
CA VAL A 908 -11.73 13.39 5.29
C VAL A 908 -11.30 13.25 6.73
N GLU A 909 -11.82 14.11 7.60
CA GLU A 909 -11.56 13.98 9.03
C GLU A 909 -12.28 12.74 9.55
N SER A 910 -11.51 11.90 10.24
CA SER A 910 -11.92 10.59 10.72
C SER A 910 -11.51 10.41 12.16
N VAL A 911 -12.46 10.05 13.01
CA VAL A 911 -12.26 9.90 14.45
C VAL A 911 -12.18 8.41 14.77
N ILE A 912 -11.08 7.98 15.38
CA ILE A 912 -10.95 6.65 15.96
C ILE A 912 -11.20 6.79 17.46
N ALA A 913 -12.37 6.37 17.92
CA ALA A 913 -12.73 6.42 19.32
C ALA A 913 -12.54 5.06 19.99
N VAL A 914 -11.97 5.04 21.19
CA VAL A 914 -12.04 3.88 22.08
C VAL A 914 -13.36 3.92 22.86
N ARG A 915 -14.01 2.77 22.90
CA ARG A 915 -15.21 2.55 23.69
C ARG A 915 -15.01 1.35 24.61
N ASP A 916 -15.60 1.41 25.80
CA ASP A 916 -15.62 0.30 26.73
C ASP A 916 -17.06 0.00 27.13
N ARG A 917 -17.48 -1.26 26.95
CA ARG A 917 -18.87 -1.70 27.18
C ARG A 917 -19.92 -0.85 26.43
N GLY A 918 -19.53 -0.28 25.29
CA GLY A 918 -20.37 0.58 24.42
C GLY A 918 -20.27 2.08 24.71
N GLU A 919 -19.70 2.48 25.85
CA GLU A 919 -19.56 3.88 26.23
C GLU A 919 -18.28 4.51 25.67
N TRP A 920 -18.34 5.79 25.29
CA TRP A 920 -17.19 6.52 24.74
C TRP A 920 -16.18 6.91 25.82
N VAL A 921 -14.91 6.54 25.65
CA VAL A 921 -13.83 6.86 26.60
C VAL A 921 -12.93 7.98 26.08
N ALA A 922 -12.45 7.89 24.84
CA ALA A 922 -11.61 8.92 24.24
C ALA A 922 -11.52 8.77 22.71
N ASP A 923 -11.21 9.86 22.04
CA ASP A 923 -10.70 9.88 20.67
C ASP A 923 -9.18 9.68 20.70
N LEU A 924 -8.67 8.82 19.82
CA LEU A 924 -7.28 8.39 19.83
C LEU A 924 -6.44 9.14 18.79
N ASP A 925 -5.35 9.75 19.25
CA ASP A 925 -4.25 10.19 18.39
C ASP A 925 -3.15 9.12 18.32
N ILE A 926 -3.40 8.11 17.51
CA ILE A 926 -2.48 6.97 17.33
C ILE A 926 -1.17 7.39 16.67
N LEU A 927 -1.18 8.43 15.84
CA LEU A 927 0.01 8.92 15.14
C LEU A 927 0.91 9.74 16.06
N GLY A 928 0.35 10.38 17.09
CA GLY A 928 1.07 11.07 18.16
C GLY A 928 1.80 10.16 19.15
N ILE A 929 1.74 8.83 19.00
CA ILE A 929 2.46 7.89 19.87
C ILE A 929 3.97 7.99 19.60
N ASP A 930 4.68 8.65 20.51
CA ASP A 930 6.14 8.73 20.48
C ASP A 930 6.80 7.44 20.98
N LYS A 931 7.27 6.63 20.04
CA LYS A 931 7.97 5.37 20.33
C LYS A 931 9.25 5.55 21.15
N SER A 932 9.86 6.74 21.18
CA SER A 932 11.06 6.98 22.00
C SER A 932 10.76 7.04 23.50
N ARG A 933 9.50 7.33 23.86
CA ARG A 933 8.98 7.33 25.23
C ARG A 933 8.42 5.97 25.66
N LEU A 934 8.39 5.00 24.74
CA LEU A 934 7.98 3.62 24.99
C LEU A 934 9.20 2.76 25.28
N THR A 935 9.20 2.12 26.44
CA THR A 935 10.22 1.12 26.77
C THR A 935 9.67 -0.28 26.54
N LEU A 936 10.32 -1.05 25.68
CA LEU A 936 9.92 -2.43 25.38
C LEU A 936 10.77 -3.40 26.22
N GLY A 937 10.13 -4.11 27.14
CA GLY A 937 10.78 -5.16 27.94
C GLY A 937 10.83 -6.48 27.17
N SER A 938 12.05 -6.95 26.87
CA SER A 938 12.28 -8.27 26.26
C SER A 938 12.50 -9.30 27.37
N GLY A 939 11.58 -10.23 27.58
CA GLY A 939 11.78 -11.29 28.57
C GLY A 939 12.90 -12.25 28.20
N ASP A 940 14.06 -12.11 28.83
CA ASP A 940 15.02 -13.20 28.95
C ASP A 940 14.45 -14.23 29.96
N VAL A 941 14.53 -15.51 29.62
CA VAL A 941 14.13 -16.60 30.51
C VAL A 941 15.10 -16.61 31.69
N CYS A 942 14.61 -16.33 32.89
CA CYS A 942 15.45 -16.31 34.07
C CYS A 942 15.68 -17.73 34.61
N PRO A 943 16.93 -18.19 34.76
CA PRO A 943 17.22 -19.40 35.51
C PRO A 943 17.20 -19.05 36.99
N SER A 944 16.14 -19.51 37.68
CA SER A 944 16.05 -19.62 39.15
C SER A 944 16.46 -18.37 39.95
N HIS A 945 15.48 -17.56 40.35
CA HIS A 945 15.68 -16.65 41.46
C HIS A 945 14.71 -16.94 42.59
N ASP A 946 15.21 -16.75 43.80
CA ASP A 946 14.65 -17.20 45.07
C ASP A 946 14.16 -15.97 45.87
N GLY A 947 12.86 -15.71 45.77
CA GLY A 947 12.03 -15.04 46.79
C GLY A 947 12.54 -13.78 47.50
N GLN A 948 13.08 -12.79 46.79
CA GLN A 948 13.28 -11.46 47.40
C GLN A 948 11.98 -10.64 47.41
N PRO A 949 11.70 -9.84 48.48
CA PRO A 949 10.55 -8.95 48.53
C PRO A 949 10.71 -7.76 47.58
N LEU A 950 9.60 -7.39 46.92
CA LEU A 950 9.53 -6.26 45.97
C LEU A 950 9.94 -4.94 46.64
N GLU A 951 10.68 -4.08 45.94
CA GLU A 951 11.14 -2.78 46.46
C GLU A 951 10.08 -1.66 46.35
N HIS A 952 9.09 -1.81 45.45
CA HIS A 952 8.11 -0.78 45.13
C HIS A 952 6.67 -1.28 45.31
N GLU A 953 5.78 -0.42 45.80
CA GLU A 953 4.33 -0.65 45.72
C GLU A 953 3.86 -0.39 44.29
N TYR A 954 3.07 -1.33 43.77
CA TYR A 954 2.49 -1.29 42.43
C TYR A 954 0.97 -1.28 42.57
N THR A 955 0.30 -0.44 41.80
CA THR A 955 -1.16 -0.29 41.83
C THR A 955 -1.77 -0.91 40.56
N SER A 956 -2.83 -1.71 40.67
CA SER A 956 -3.55 -2.22 39.50
C SER A 956 -4.46 -1.15 38.89
N ILE A 957 -4.46 -1.07 37.55
CA ILE A 957 -5.42 -0.29 36.76
C ILE A 957 -6.31 -1.27 36.00
N ASP A 958 -7.59 -1.33 36.39
CA ASP A 958 -8.57 -2.33 35.94
C ASP A 958 -9.81 -1.77 35.27
N CYS A 959 -10.02 -0.46 35.38
CA CYS A 959 -11.04 0.26 34.64
C CYS A 959 -10.45 1.49 33.95
N TRP A 960 -11.23 2.08 33.03
CA TRP A 960 -10.79 3.28 32.31
C TRP A 960 -10.73 4.50 33.23
N GLU A 961 -11.55 4.56 34.27
CA GLU A 961 -11.54 5.65 35.25
C GLU A 961 -10.24 5.69 36.05
N GLU A 962 -9.69 4.53 36.44
CA GLU A 962 -8.36 4.42 37.08
C GLU A 962 -7.21 4.76 36.12
N LEU A 963 -7.40 4.66 34.80
CA LEU A 963 -6.40 5.13 33.83
C LEU A 963 -6.50 6.65 33.63
N LEU A 964 -7.72 7.18 33.60
CA LEU A 964 -7.97 8.61 33.45
C LEU A 964 -7.56 9.39 34.69
N ASP A 965 -7.73 8.80 35.88
CA ASP A 965 -7.22 9.29 37.17
C ASP A 965 -6.10 8.35 37.65
N PRO A 966 -4.86 8.51 37.16
CA PRO A 966 -3.79 7.57 37.44
C PRO A 966 -3.33 7.64 38.91
N PRO A 967 -2.84 6.52 39.48
CA PRO A 967 -2.34 6.50 40.85
C PRO A 967 -1.06 7.34 41.00
N LEU A 968 -0.69 7.69 42.24
CA LEU A 968 0.50 8.49 42.54
C LEU A 968 1.81 7.70 42.36
N ASP A 969 1.73 6.38 42.41
CA ASP A 969 2.82 5.42 42.28
C ASP A 969 2.75 4.67 40.93
N VAL A 970 3.42 3.52 40.83
CA VAL A 970 3.50 2.80 39.55
C VAL A 970 2.19 2.05 39.27
N GLY A 971 1.40 2.57 38.33
CA GLY A 971 0.19 1.92 37.82
C GLY A 971 0.45 0.80 36.80
N VAL A 972 -0.15 -0.37 37.00
CA VAL A 972 -0.06 -1.55 36.13
C VAL A 972 -1.39 -1.78 35.40
N PHE A 973 -1.43 -1.42 34.12
CA PHE A 973 -2.60 -1.60 33.25
C PHE A 973 -2.78 -3.06 32.81
N ARG A 974 -3.80 -3.76 33.33
CA ARG A 974 -3.99 -5.21 33.16
C ARG A 974 -4.77 -5.56 31.87
N ALA A 975 -4.09 -5.48 30.74
CA ALA A 975 -4.64 -5.76 29.40
C ALA A 975 -3.91 -6.91 28.66
N ARG A 976 -3.72 -8.07 29.33
CA ARG A 976 -3.01 -9.21 28.73
C ARG A 976 -3.68 -9.68 27.44
N GLY A 977 -2.88 -9.84 26.38
CA GLY A 977 -3.38 -10.30 25.06
C GLY A 977 -4.33 -9.33 24.35
N ASN A 978 -4.62 -8.15 24.91
CA ASN A 978 -5.55 -7.18 24.35
C ASN A 978 -4.81 -5.97 23.78
N TRP A 979 -4.35 -6.09 22.54
CA TRP A 979 -3.60 -5.03 21.86
C TRP A 979 -4.44 -3.76 21.64
N VAL A 980 -5.77 -3.90 21.53
CA VAL A 980 -6.70 -2.76 21.35
C VAL A 980 -6.70 -1.89 22.61
N ALA A 981 -6.88 -2.51 23.79
CA ALA A 981 -6.82 -1.78 25.06
C ALA A 981 -5.44 -1.15 25.29
N ARG A 982 -4.35 -1.86 24.97
CA ARG A 982 -2.99 -1.30 25.07
C ARG A 982 -2.76 -0.10 24.14
N LEU A 983 -3.20 -0.20 22.88
CA LEU A 983 -3.07 0.90 21.92
C LEU A 983 -3.83 2.14 22.40
N ALA A 984 -5.08 1.96 22.84
CA ALA A 984 -5.90 3.04 23.37
C ALA A 984 -5.30 3.67 24.63
N ALA A 985 -4.85 2.85 25.60
CA ALA A 985 -4.25 3.36 26.83
C ALA A 985 -2.97 4.18 26.56
N VAL A 986 -2.07 3.67 25.72
CA VAL A 986 -0.84 4.37 25.33
C VAL A 986 -1.15 5.70 24.64
N SER A 987 -2.11 5.70 23.71
CA SER A 987 -2.55 6.91 23.01
C SER A 987 -3.07 7.96 24.00
N ILE A 988 -3.99 7.58 24.91
CA ILE A 988 -4.58 8.48 25.90
C ILE A 988 -3.51 9.08 26.83
N LEU A 989 -2.61 8.24 27.36
CA LEU A 989 -1.55 8.68 28.28
C LEU A 989 -0.59 9.66 27.60
N MET A 990 -0.25 9.44 26.32
CA MET A 990 0.57 10.36 25.53
C MET A 990 -0.17 11.67 25.25
N GLN A 991 -1.44 11.61 24.88
CA GLN A 991 -2.29 12.79 24.61
C GLN A 991 -2.45 13.69 25.85
N LYS A 992 -2.59 13.11 27.06
CA LYS A 992 -2.70 13.90 28.30
C LYS A 992 -1.41 14.62 28.68
N SER A 993 -0.27 14.33 28.05
CA SER A 993 1.06 14.86 28.41
C SER A 993 1.44 14.66 29.89
N LYS A 994 0.73 13.77 30.61
CA LYS A 994 0.80 13.62 32.07
C LYS A 994 1.73 12.51 32.54
N SER A 995 2.12 11.56 31.67
CA SER A 995 2.91 10.40 32.11
C SER A 995 4.35 10.37 31.60
N SER A 996 5.24 10.17 32.55
CA SER A 996 6.69 10.04 32.38
C SER A 996 7.03 8.57 32.15
N GLN A 997 7.50 8.21 30.94
CA GLN A 997 7.93 6.87 30.50
C GLN A 997 6.89 5.73 30.63
N ILE A 998 6.40 5.20 29.50
CA ILE A 998 5.49 4.06 29.46
C ILE A 998 6.30 2.80 29.11
N ALA A 999 6.05 1.67 29.79
CA ALA A 999 6.68 0.39 29.48
C ALA A 999 5.65 -0.66 29.03
N ILE A 1000 5.97 -1.43 27.99
CA ILE A 1000 5.15 -2.54 27.50
C ILE A 1000 5.98 -3.83 27.52
N PHE A 1001 5.38 -4.88 28.09
CA PHE A 1001 6.01 -6.18 28.28
C PHE A 1001 5.27 -7.25 27.46
N ASP A 1002 5.86 -7.66 26.33
CA ASP A 1002 5.23 -8.55 25.33
C ASP A 1002 5.44 -10.05 25.64
N ARG A 1003 6.37 -10.40 26.53
CA ARG A 1003 6.68 -11.80 26.89
C ARG A 1003 6.35 -12.14 28.34
N VAL A 1004 6.26 -13.44 28.62
CA VAL A 1004 6.20 -13.97 30.00
C VAL A 1004 7.49 -13.55 30.70
N LEU A 1005 7.39 -12.58 31.60
CA LEU A 1005 8.47 -12.16 32.50
C LEU A 1005 8.10 -12.63 33.89
N CYS A 1006 9.04 -13.24 34.61
CA CYS A 1006 8.84 -13.47 36.04
C CYS A 1006 8.94 -12.15 36.81
N LEU A 1007 8.46 -12.14 38.04
CA LEU A 1007 8.32 -10.94 38.88
C LEU A 1007 9.63 -10.17 39.06
N GLU A 1008 10.70 -10.88 39.37
CA GLU A 1008 12.02 -10.29 39.58
C GLU A 1008 12.70 -9.85 38.27
N SER A 1009 12.35 -10.50 37.15
CA SER A 1009 12.78 -10.01 35.83
C SER A 1009 12.09 -8.70 35.45
N PHE A 1010 10.83 -8.51 35.87
CA PHE A 1010 10.12 -7.25 35.73
C PHE A 1010 10.80 -6.15 36.55
N GLU A 1011 11.09 -6.38 37.83
CA GLU A 1011 11.81 -5.40 38.67
C GLU A 1011 13.24 -5.12 38.18
N CYS A 1012 14.01 -6.15 37.82
CA CYS A 1012 15.37 -5.96 37.31
C CYS A 1012 15.36 -5.15 35.99
N GLN A 1013 14.39 -5.39 35.11
CA GLN A 1013 14.22 -4.58 33.91
C GLN A 1013 13.74 -3.18 34.25
N PHE A 1014 12.80 -3.02 35.18
CA PHE A 1014 12.31 -1.74 35.65
C PHE A 1014 13.42 -0.88 36.27
N GLN A 1015 14.25 -1.43 37.17
CA GLN A 1015 15.44 -0.78 37.72
C GLN A 1015 16.46 -0.42 36.63
N LYS A 1016 16.68 -1.28 35.62
CA LYS A 1016 17.54 -0.95 34.46
C LYS A 1016 17.00 0.24 33.65
N ILE A 1017 15.69 0.40 33.59
CA ILE A 1017 15.03 1.54 32.93
C ILE A 1017 15.19 2.80 33.78
N LEU A 1018 14.91 2.72 35.09
CA LEU A 1018 15.13 3.81 36.04
C LEU A 1018 16.59 4.31 36.03
N ASN A 1019 17.56 3.40 36.06
CA ASN A 1019 18.99 3.74 36.06
C ASN A 1019 19.49 4.36 34.75
N LYS A 1020 18.79 4.15 33.63
CA LYS A 1020 19.11 4.78 32.33
C LYS A 1020 18.59 6.22 32.21
N SER A 1021 17.73 6.68 33.13
CA SER A 1021 17.15 8.03 33.09
C SER A 1021 17.03 8.63 34.50
N PRO A 1022 18.16 8.93 35.17
CA PRO A 1022 18.17 9.45 36.53
C PRO A 1022 17.79 10.94 36.52
N GLY A 1023 16.50 11.25 36.53
CA GLY A 1023 16.03 12.62 36.70
C GLY A 1023 14.61 12.84 36.20
N ARG A 1024 13.68 13.02 37.16
CA ARG A 1024 12.25 13.36 37.02
C ARG A 1024 11.32 12.17 36.76
N LEU A 1025 10.77 11.61 37.83
CA LEU A 1025 9.58 10.75 37.74
C LEU A 1025 8.62 11.09 38.89
N SER A 1026 7.52 11.76 38.54
CA SER A 1026 6.16 11.35 38.92
C SER A 1026 5.59 10.73 37.64
N VAL A 1027 5.11 9.47 37.69
CA VAL A 1027 4.75 8.64 36.53
C VAL A 1027 3.27 8.74 36.21
#